data_AF-A0A2V4Q0B2-F1
#
_entry.id   AF-A0A2V4Q0B2-F1
#
_cell.length_a   1.000
_cell.length_b   1.000
_cell.length_c   1.000
_cell.angle_alpha   90.00
_cell.angle_beta   90.00
_cell.angle_gamma   90.00
#
_symmetry.space_group_name_H-M   'P 1'
#
loop_
_entity.id
_entity.type
_entity.pdbx_description
1 polymer ?
#
loop_
_entity_poly.entity_id
_entity_poly.type
_entity_poly.pdbx_seq_one_letter_code
_entity_poly.pdbx_strand_id
1 'polypeptide(L)'
;MGMINLTSRPLFIKTGRDLAFAFDRSIAECSAALESVLPMLCKPHFRAFQNLIAVLTWLPAKVDNVEEILQSWYSYATGYKEDIKKDVVIFSESLPSDCPRIHDFQGVALRNPIKLLFLLLYKNRAILLPYGFERPTTARWLDSVFKHFEVYPMCLASFQRLSDWEESYASSHELGFTYRGRLRIYSSGMKFFLTSDWYEPKDIKVEDMNRWKTSVKQVAGISSNEIPFRSMIAQINQDYPGELHEVVLEGSRDNSQQLNRQWLADCIHAVVAKYVPDSCTDEVHDLMVKVLQLKSLRWIDFGPTRLGMFDLPQIMAGVGIEISSALECWINCEECFLDDKQYENADAHLTQLGRLNAYVLIYLPVWRLLNPGCNVTYPQTPSLFNSAVHYDCKHESKDRPLSLIEFYRYCNLPVSAPSQLTFRLLFDCLIANPDLPGCVSVKQPVKKLPSSKKYPEVVKNIFPGEQFPLFVDYLYAIDVFMVAVQDHANDLYSLCASNRGRRIVINTEEFGFVPIVFFEGRVYPIAELDAGVFTFLKIGAKAYINPGSTRFSLFMLETGPRGQTAQWLDADSYDKAADRIASHPMQLTCLYLNTDKVHHTPIIIVSIVRALQTLDSQREWRSAMIANGATGFTKRVMYDRKRHSKWGRILPLFAADPKSGAPFSDDQYAKFWTAQCFSFQQWMRTHQIADEVLVAHLPLSCVKDHRFFTWDEWMAGVRPDRVRIIQYEELGKRSKPLRYLGDYCPVALRAKVTPHGARASFITSLSTVLCPSAIKVLTGQRESTAFKYNKGRDVLHKALQGVFNNKDEKLACWC
;
A
#
# COMPACT_ATOMS: atom_id res chain seq x y z
N MET A 1 40.96 -5.09 9.29
CA MET A 1 39.62 -4.92 9.93
C MET A 1 38.79 -4.07 8.99
N GLY A 2 37.54 -4.45 8.67
CA GLY A 2 36.67 -3.57 7.87
C GLY A 2 36.18 -2.37 8.68
N MET A 3 35.91 -1.27 7.97
CA MET A 3 35.51 0.01 8.56
C MET A 3 34.03 0.31 8.28
N ILE A 4 33.29 0.66 9.33
CA ILE A 4 31.89 1.08 9.26
C ILE A 4 31.73 2.47 9.88
N ASN A 5 31.04 3.38 9.20
CA ASN A 5 30.75 4.72 9.70
C ASN A 5 29.40 4.76 10.41
N LEU A 6 29.44 4.67 11.74
CA LEU A 6 28.28 4.79 12.63
C LEU A 6 28.10 6.19 13.21
N THR A 7 28.92 7.16 12.78
CA THR A 7 28.86 8.54 13.28
C THR A 7 27.85 9.37 12.50
N SER A 8 27.67 10.64 12.87
CA SER A 8 26.84 11.60 12.14
C SER A 8 27.59 12.41 11.08
N ARG A 9 28.91 12.20 10.92
CA ARG A 9 29.78 12.94 9.99
C ARG A 9 30.45 11.98 8.99
N PRO A 10 30.95 12.46 7.84
CA PRO A 10 31.79 11.65 6.97
C PRO A 10 33.03 11.17 7.73
N LEU A 11 33.40 9.91 7.52
CA LEU A 11 34.64 9.34 8.03
C LEU A 11 35.66 9.34 6.90
N PHE A 12 36.79 10.01 7.10
CA PHE A 12 37.85 10.11 6.08
C PHE A 12 38.73 8.86 6.13
N ILE A 13 38.80 8.15 5.00
CA ILE A 13 39.64 6.95 4.85
C ILE A 13 41.04 7.36 4.39
N LYS A 14 41.11 8.41 3.57
CA LYS A 14 42.36 9.04 3.13
C LYS A 14 42.59 10.32 3.92
N THR A 15 43.85 10.66 4.15
CA THR A 15 44.27 11.88 4.84
C THR A 15 45.41 12.56 4.09
N GLY A 16 45.62 13.86 4.31
CA GLY A 16 46.73 14.60 3.70
C GLY A 16 46.69 14.58 2.16
N ARG A 17 47.83 14.29 1.52
CA ARG A 17 47.96 14.32 0.05
C ARG A 17 47.05 13.33 -0.68
N ASP A 18 46.79 12.17 -0.10
CA ASP A 18 45.93 11.16 -0.72
C ASP A 18 44.46 11.58 -0.72
N LEU A 19 44.02 12.31 0.31
CA LEU A 19 42.70 12.91 0.36
C LEU A 19 42.58 14.04 -0.66
N ALA A 20 43.59 14.90 -0.78
CA ALA A 20 43.64 15.97 -1.76
C ALA A 20 43.55 15.42 -3.20
N PHE A 21 44.35 14.40 -3.53
CA PHE A 21 44.28 13.76 -4.85
C PHE A 21 42.90 13.16 -5.16
N ALA A 22 42.29 12.49 -4.19
CA ALA A 22 40.96 11.92 -4.35
C ALA A 22 39.86 13.00 -4.46
N PHE A 23 40.03 14.12 -3.77
CA PHE A 23 39.18 15.29 -3.85
C PHE A 23 39.25 15.94 -5.23
N ASP A 24 40.45 16.22 -5.74
CA ASP A 24 40.67 16.80 -7.06
C ASP A 24 40.05 15.95 -8.18
N ARG A 25 40.27 14.63 -8.09
CA ARG A 25 39.66 13.68 -9.03
C ARG A 25 38.13 13.72 -8.95
N SER A 26 37.56 13.69 -7.74
CA SER A 26 36.11 13.70 -7.54
C SER A 26 35.48 15.02 -7.99
N ILE A 27 36.20 16.13 -7.83
CA ILE A 27 35.85 17.45 -8.36
C ILE A 27 35.78 17.41 -9.89
N ALA A 28 36.82 16.89 -10.56
CA ALA A 28 36.85 16.83 -12.02
C ALA A 28 35.70 15.96 -12.56
N GLU A 29 35.46 14.79 -11.96
CA GLU A 29 34.34 13.90 -12.30
C GLU A 29 32.99 14.59 -12.07
N CYS A 30 32.84 15.34 -10.98
CA CYS A 30 31.62 16.08 -10.66
C CYS A 30 31.37 17.22 -11.66
N SER A 31 32.38 18.02 -11.97
CA SER A 31 32.30 19.12 -12.95
C SER A 31 31.88 18.61 -14.32
N ALA A 32 32.54 17.54 -14.83
CA ALA A 32 32.18 16.93 -16.11
C ALA A 32 30.73 16.42 -16.14
N ALA A 33 30.27 15.79 -15.06
CA ALA A 33 28.90 15.32 -14.93
C ALA A 33 27.89 16.49 -14.95
N LEU A 34 28.18 17.59 -14.24
CA LEU A 34 27.33 18.77 -14.20
C LEU A 34 27.31 19.53 -15.54
N GLU A 35 28.45 19.63 -16.23
CA GLU A 35 28.57 20.23 -17.56
C GLU A 35 27.71 19.50 -18.59
N SER A 36 27.71 18.17 -18.57
CA SER A 36 26.93 17.34 -19.51
C SER A 36 25.42 17.60 -19.46
N VAL A 37 24.91 18.11 -18.33
CA VAL A 37 23.47 18.37 -18.13
C VAL A 37 23.11 19.84 -18.17
N LEU A 38 24.08 20.76 -18.29
CA LEU A 38 23.80 22.21 -18.40
C LEU A 38 22.74 22.54 -19.46
N PRO A 39 22.74 21.94 -20.68
CA PRO A 39 21.73 22.23 -21.70
C PRO A 39 20.30 21.84 -21.29
N MET A 40 20.14 20.98 -20.28
CA MET A 40 18.85 20.46 -19.81
C MET A 40 18.23 21.31 -18.69
N LEU A 41 18.96 22.31 -18.16
CA LEU A 41 18.55 23.07 -16.97
C LEU A 41 17.78 24.35 -17.33
N CYS A 42 16.80 24.71 -16.50
CA CYS A 42 16.16 26.03 -16.59
C CYS A 42 17.11 27.14 -16.13
N LYS A 43 16.90 28.38 -16.60
CA LYS A 43 17.79 29.54 -16.36
C LYS A 43 18.30 29.71 -14.91
N PRO A 44 17.49 29.55 -13.84
CA PRO A 44 17.97 29.67 -12.47
C PRO A 44 18.95 28.54 -12.06
N HIS A 45 18.66 27.29 -12.44
CA HIS A 45 19.54 26.14 -12.17
C HIS A 45 20.80 26.16 -13.04
N PHE A 46 20.67 26.63 -14.29
CA PHE A 46 21.79 26.79 -15.21
C PHE A 46 22.88 27.69 -14.61
N ARG A 47 22.52 28.89 -14.13
CA ARG A 47 23.47 29.81 -13.50
C ARG A 47 24.06 29.25 -12.20
N ALA A 48 23.25 28.54 -11.41
CA ALA A 48 23.73 27.93 -10.16
C ALA A 48 24.79 26.85 -10.44
N PHE A 49 24.57 26.02 -11.45
CA PHE A 49 25.50 24.96 -11.83
C PHE A 49 26.77 25.54 -12.46
N GLN A 50 26.66 26.56 -13.32
CA GLN A 50 27.84 27.26 -13.85
C GLN A 50 28.71 27.85 -12.74
N ASN A 51 28.09 28.51 -11.75
CA ASN A 51 28.83 29.08 -10.61
C ASN A 51 29.48 27.97 -9.78
N LEU A 52 28.78 26.87 -9.53
CA LEU A 52 29.36 25.73 -8.81
C LEU A 52 30.50 25.09 -9.60
N ILE A 53 30.36 24.89 -10.91
CA ILE A 53 31.43 24.37 -11.77
C ILE A 53 32.65 25.29 -11.71
N ALA A 54 32.47 26.61 -11.77
CA ALA A 54 33.56 27.57 -11.65
C ALA A 54 34.29 27.45 -10.29
N VAL A 55 33.53 27.28 -9.20
CA VAL A 55 34.08 27.03 -7.85
C VAL A 55 34.83 25.70 -7.80
N LEU A 56 34.22 24.62 -8.27
CA LEU A 56 34.80 23.28 -8.28
C LEU A 56 36.11 23.25 -9.07
N THR A 57 36.15 23.84 -10.26
CA THR A 57 37.37 23.89 -11.09
C THR A 57 38.48 24.75 -10.47
N TRP A 58 38.13 25.72 -9.62
CA TRP A 58 39.09 26.62 -8.98
C TRP A 58 39.76 26.02 -7.72
N LEU A 59 39.05 25.16 -6.97
CA LEU A 59 39.47 24.65 -5.65
C LEU A 59 40.74 23.76 -5.61
N PRO A 60 40.97 22.80 -6.52
CA PRO A 60 42.05 21.79 -6.42
C PRO A 60 43.46 22.31 -6.12
N ALA A 61 43.79 23.53 -6.54
CA ALA A 61 45.13 24.11 -6.37
C ALA A 61 45.29 25.04 -5.16
N LYS A 62 44.22 25.27 -4.37
CA LYS A 62 44.12 26.40 -3.43
C LYS A 62 43.57 26.04 -2.04
N VAL A 63 43.32 24.76 -1.79
CA VAL A 63 42.77 24.26 -0.52
C VAL A 63 43.87 23.60 0.31
N ASP A 64 44.22 24.22 1.43
CA ASP A 64 45.21 23.67 2.37
C ASP A 64 44.62 22.58 3.28
N ASN A 65 43.30 22.64 3.57
CA ASN A 65 42.60 21.69 4.43
C ASN A 65 41.30 21.16 3.79
N VAL A 66 41.43 20.09 3.02
CA VAL A 66 40.29 19.43 2.33
C VAL A 66 39.27 18.86 3.31
N GLU A 67 39.71 18.39 4.48
CA GLU A 67 38.82 17.76 5.47
C GLU A 67 37.79 18.75 6.02
N GLU A 68 38.25 19.94 6.39
CA GLU A 68 37.42 21.01 6.93
C GLU A 68 36.36 21.48 5.94
N ILE A 69 36.76 21.68 4.67
CA ILE A 69 35.83 22.04 3.59
C ILE A 69 34.77 20.95 3.41
N LEU A 70 35.17 19.68 3.35
CA LEU A 70 34.24 18.57 3.19
C LEU A 70 33.30 18.41 4.39
N GLN A 71 33.75 18.66 5.62
CA GLN A 71 32.86 18.65 6.79
C GLN A 71 31.81 19.78 6.72
N SER A 72 32.21 20.99 6.30
CA SER A 72 31.29 22.11 6.10
C SER A 72 30.27 21.81 4.98
N TRP A 73 30.75 21.34 3.83
CA TRP A 73 29.91 21.03 2.68
C TRP A 73 28.95 19.86 2.93
N TYR A 74 29.35 18.88 3.74
CA TYR A 74 28.47 17.81 4.18
C TYR A 74 27.32 18.36 5.03
N SER A 75 27.63 19.25 5.98
CA SER A 75 26.64 19.91 6.84
C SER A 75 25.65 20.71 6.02
N TYR A 76 26.14 21.46 5.02
CA TYR A 76 25.31 22.15 4.04
C TYR A 76 24.39 21.22 3.24
N ALA A 77 24.95 20.14 2.70
CA ALA A 77 24.24 19.21 1.83
C ALA A 77 23.15 18.42 2.57
N THR A 78 23.32 18.22 3.88
CA THR A 78 22.43 17.42 4.74
C THR A 78 21.60 18.25 5.71
N GLY A 79 21.80 19.57 5.78
CA GLY A 79 21.05 20.50 6.62
C GLY A 79 19.54 20.55 6.31
N TYR A 80 18.73 20.92 7.31
CA TYR A 80 17.28 21.04 7.14
C TYR A 80 16.92 22.19 6.17
N LYS A 81 15.75 22.11 5.52
CA LYS A 81 15.30 23.14 4.56
C LYS A 81 14.98 24.50 5.21
N GLU A 82 14.90 24.56 6.53
CA GLU A 82 14.46 25.75 7.27
C GLU A 82 15.61 26.75 7.54
N ASP A 83 16.87 26.32 7.40
CA ASP A 83 18.08 27.14 7.66
C ASP A 83 18.86 27.53 6.38
N ILE A 84 18.25 27.48 5.19
CA ILE A 84 18.93 27.67 3.88
C ILE A 84 19.84 28.92 3.84
N LYS A 85 19.43 30.03 4.46
CA LYS A 85 20.27 31.26 4.51
C LYS A 85 21.53 31.07 5.35
N LYS A 86 21.43 30.42 6.51
CA LYS A 86 22.60 30.10 7.35
C LYS A 86 23.49 29.07 6.69
N ASP A 87 22.89 28.05 6.06
CA ASP A 87 23.60 27.00 5.35
C ASP A 87 24.41 27.57 4.18
N VAL A 88 23.82 28.45 3.35
CA VAL A 88 24.52 29.10 2.24
C VAL A 88 25.67 29.96 2.74
N VAL A 89 25.48 30.68 3.85
CA VAL A 89 26.55 31.45 4.50
C VAL A 89 27.68 30.53 4.95
N ILE A 90 27.39 29.44 5.65
CA ILE A 90 28.38 28.43 6.08
C ILE A 90 29.14 27.85 4.88
N PHE A 91 28.43 27.55 3.79
CA PHE A 91 29.05 27.06 2.56
C PHE A 91 29.97 28.11 1.92
N SER A 92 29.51 29.36 1.81
CA SER A 92 30.29 30.46 1.24
C SER A 92 31.48 30.88 2.11
N GLU A 93 31.35 30.85 3.44
CA GLU A 93 32.43 31.16 4.40
C GLU A 93 33.51 30.06 4.41
N SER A 94 33.18 28.83 4.02
CA SER A 94 34.16 27.76 3.86
C SER A 94 35.04 27.88 2.62
N LEU A 95 34.72 28.79 1.69
CA LEU A 95 35.49 29.03 0.48
C LEU A 95 36.55 30.12 0.71
N PRO A 96 37.75 30.00 0.10
CA PRO A 96 38.75 31.08 0.12
C PRO A 96 38.19 32.41 -0.40
N SER A 97 38.69 33.53 0.12
CA SER A 97 38.18 34.87 -0.18
C SER A 97 38.31 35.30 -1.65
N ASP A 98 39.22 34.67 -2.39
CA ASP A 98 39.49 34.85 -3.82
C ASP A 98 38.73 33.85 -4.73
N CYS A 99 37.92 32.96 -4.14
CA CYS A 99 37.08 32.00 -4.86
C CYS A 99 35.87 32.70 -5.53
N PRO A 100 35.39 32.24 -6.71
CA PRO A 100 34.19 32.76 -7.34
C PRO A 100 32.97 32.74 -6.40
N ARG A 101 32.28 33.89 -6.25
CA ARG A 101 31.15 34.00 -5.32
C ARG A 101 29.90 33.30 -5.83
N ILE A 102 29.27 32.53 -4.94
CA ILE A 102 27.92 31.98 -5.14
C ILE A 102 26.91 32.95 -4.52
N HIS A 103 25.90 33.35 -5.30
CA HIS A 103 24.89 34.32 -4.85
C HIS A 103 23.70 33.63 -4.15
N ASP A 104 23.12 34.30 -3.14
CA ASP A 104 22.12 33.80 -2.17
C ASP A 104 20.89 33.07 -2.74
N PHE A 105 20.48 33.37 -3.98
CA PHE A 105 19.27 32.81 -4.58
C PHE A 105 19.40 31.37 -5.10
N GLN A 106 20.57 30.73 -4.93
CA GLN A 106 20.91 29.44 -5.55
C GLN A 106 21.04 28.26 -4.58
N GLY A 107 20.94 28.48 -3.26
CA GLY A 107 21.35 27.49 -2.25
C GLY A 107 20.75 26.09 -2.41
N VAL A 108 19.42 25.98 -2.45
CA VAL A 108 18.74 24.67 -2.56
C VAL A 108 19.15 23.91 -3.84
N ALA A 109 19.45 24.62 -4.92
CA ALA A 109 19.85 24.01 -6.19
C ALA A 109 21.22 23.30 -6.11
N LEU A 110 22.10 23.72 -5.20
CA LEU A 110 23.46 23.20 -5.07
C LEU A 110 23.57 21.95 -4.19
N ARG A 111 22.54 21.65 -3.37
CA ARG A 111 22.58 20.48 -2.47
C ARG A 111 22.72 19.15 -3.22
N ASN A 112 21.96 18.94 -4.30
CA ASN A 112 22.05 17.71 -5.09
C ASN A 112 23.40 17.55 -5.82
N PRO A 113 23.95 18.60 -6.47
CA PRO A 113 25.32 18.59 -6.97
C PRO A 113 26.39 18.27 -5.91
N ILE A 114 26.31 18.87 -4.72
CA ILE A 114 27.27 18.58 -3.65
C ILE A 114 27.12 17.14 -3.14
N LYS A 115 25.88 16.63 -3.02
CA LYS A 115 25.65 15.21 -2.70
C LYS A 115 26.21 14.26 -3.78
N LEU A 116 26.21 14.66 -5.05
CA LEU A 116 26.87 13.92 -6.12
C LEU A 116 28.39 13.89 -5.91
N LEU A 117 29.02 14.99 -5.52
CA LEU A 117 30.44 15.02 -5.15
C LEU A 117 30.75 14.04 -4.01
N PHE A 118 29.91 13.96 -2.97
CA PHE A 118 30.07 12.98 -1.88
C PHE A 118 29.96 11.52 -2.35
N LEU A 119 29.10 11.23 -3.33
CA LEU A 119 29.05 9.89 -3.94
C LEU A 119 30.33 9.56 -4.72
N LEU A 120 30.90 10.54 -5.43
CA LEU A 120 32.16 10.39 -6.16
C LEU A 120 33.36 10.24 -5.22
N LEU A 121 33.38 10.97 -4.09
CA LEU A 121 34.37 10.81 -3.03
C LEU A 121 34.31 9.41 -2.40
N TYR A 122 33.10 8.89 -2.18
CA TYR A 122 32.90 7.51 -1.75
C TYR A 122 33.40 6.52 -2.81
N LYS A 123 33.00 6.67 -4.08
CA LYS A 123 33.48 5.85 -5.21
C LYS A 123 35.01 5.84 -5.29
N ASN A 124 35.65 6.98 -5.07
CA ASN A 124 37.11 7.14 -5.06
C ASN A 124 37.79 6.70 -3.75
N ARG A 125 37.05 6.00 -2.87
CA ARG A 125 37.49 5.42 -1.59
C ARG A 125 38.12 6.45 -0.66
N ALA A 126 37.67 7.71 -0.74
CA ALA A 126 38.19 8.79 0.09
C ALA A 126 37.49 8.87 1.45
N ILE A 127 36.20 8.54 1.48
CA ILE A 127 35.32 8.71 2.63
C ILE A 127 34.32 7.56 2.77
N LEU A 128 33.85 7.32 3.99
CA LEU A 128 32.61 6.60 4.28
C LEU A 128 31.54 7.60 4.72
N LEU A 129 30.34 7.52 4.16
CA LEU A 129 29.24 8.40 4.51
C LEU A 129 28.49 7.87 5.73
N PRO A 130 27.89 8.74 6.55
CA PRO A 130 27.12 8.29 7.71
C PRO A 130 25.75 7.74 7.30
N TYR A 131 25.12 6.94 8.15
CA TYR A 131 23.84 6.28 7.84
C TYR A 131 22.69 7.26 7.56
N GLY A 132 22.78 8.48 8.11
CA GLY A 132 21.86 9.57 7.85
C GLY A 132 21.99 10.23 6.48
N PHE A 133 23.03 9.92 5.70
CA PHE A 133 23.22 10.51 4.39
C PHE A 133 22.09 10.11 3.43
N GLU A 134 21.43 11.13 2.89
CA GLU A 134 20.42 10.96 1.86
C GLU A 134 21.03 11.24 0.49
N ARG A 135 20.97 10.26 -0.40
CA ARG A 135 21.38 10.40 -1.80
C ARG A 135 20.68 11.60 -2.48
N PRO A 136 21.24 12.17 -3.55
CA PRO A 136 20.54 13.18 -4.33
C PRO A 136 19.30 12.53 -4.99
N THR A 137 18.13 13.16 -4.85
CA THR A 137 16.86 12.63 -5.39
C THR A 137 16.08 13.71 -6.13
N THR A 138 15.12 13.29 -6.98
CA THR A 138 14.02 14.09 -7.55
C THR A 138 14.33 15.07 -8.71
N ALA A 139 15.47 14.97 -9.38
CA ALA A 139 15.76 15.82 -10.55
C ALA A 139 16.06 14.99 -11.82
N ARG A 140 15.40 15.32 -12.93
CA ARG A 140 15.55 14.61 -14.23
C ARG A 140 16.99 14.59 -14.75
N TRP A 141 17.81 15.59 -14.41
CA TRP A 141 19.21 15.63 -14.83
C TRP A 141 20.07 14.58 -14.11
N LEU A 142 19.72 14.19 -12.88
CA LEU A 142 20.43 13.12 -12.15
C LEU A 142 20.26 11.78 -12.85
N ASP A 143 19.07 11.51 -13.43
CA ASP A 143 18.83 10.29 -14.19
C ASP A 143 19.75 10.22 -15.42
N SER A 144 20.03 11.36 -16.06
CA SER A 144 20.98 11.44 -17.18
C SER A 144 22.41 11.20 -16.69
N VAL A 145 22.82 11.81 -15.58
CA VAL A 145 24.16 11.62 -15.00
C VAL A 145 24.38 10.15 -14.64
N PHE A 146 23.45 9.53 -13.91
CA PHE A 146 23.59 8.14 -13.46
C PHE A 146 23.53 7.10 -14.59
N LYS A 147 23.10 7.49 -15.80
CA LYS A 147 23.13 6.62 -16.99
C LYS A 147 24.45 6.71 -17.76
N HIS A 148 25.06 7.89 -17.80
CA HIS A 148 26.24 8.15 -18.64
C HIS A 148 27.55 8.21 -17.85
N PHE A 149 27.46 8.39 -16.53
CA PHE A 149 28.62 8.46 -15.64
C PHE A 149 28.55 7.33 -14.63
N GLU A 150 29.68 6.64 -14.47
CA GLU A 150 29.85 5.65 -13.41
C GLU A 150 30.03 6.38 -12.08
N VAL A 151 28.95 6.54 -11.31
CA VAL A 151 28.96 7.26 -10.02
C VAL A 151 29.03 6.29 -8.84
N TYR A 152 28.64 5.03 -9.04
CA TYR A 152 28.53 4.04 -7.98
C TYR A 152 29.55 2.90 -8.16
N PRO A 153 30.21 2.44 -7.08
CA PRO A 153 31.01 1.21 -7.12
C PRO A 153 30.11 -0.02 -7.28
N MET A 154 30.69 -1.17 -7.65
CA MET A 154 29.98 -2.41 -8.05
C MET A 154 28.86 -2.80 -7.09
N CYS A 155 29.14 -2.90 -5.79
CA CYS A 155 28.13 -3.28 -4.81
C CYS A 155 26.93 -2.33 -4.79
N LEU A 156 27.14 -1.02 -4.99
CA LEU A 156 26.09 -0.01 -4.94
C LEU A 156 25.33 0.09 -6.29
N ALA A 157 26.03 -0.15 -7.41
CA ALA A 157 25.44 -0.21 -8.75
C ALA A 157 24.39 -1.33 -8.88
N SER A 158 24.60 -2.50 -8.25
CA SER A 158 23.60 -3.58 -8.14
C SER A 158 22.24 -3.08 -7.64
N PHE A 159 22.24 -2.23 -6.62
CA PHE A 159 20.98 -1.73 -6.04
C PHE A 159 20.40 -0.59 -6.87
N GLN A 160 21.20 0.19 -7.59
CA GLN A 160 20.66 1.18 -8.52
C GLN A 160 19.73 0.54 -9.55
N ARG A 161 20.09 -0.63 -10.11
CA ARG A 161 19.25 -1.34 -11.09
C ARG A 161 17.89 -1.75 -10.52
N LEU A 162 17.80 -1.98 -9.20
CA LEU A 162 16.50 -2.22 -8.52
C LEU A 162 15.59 -0.99 -8.49
N SER A 163 16.11 0.20 -8.80
CA SER A 163 15.34 1.44 -8.92
C SER A 163 14.82 1.71 -10.33
N ASP A 164 15.26 0.95 -11.35
CA ASP A 164 14.79 1.11 -12.72
C ASP A 164 13.40 0.48 -12.88
N TRP A 165 12.39 1.35 -12.92
CA TRP A 165 10.98 1.00 -12.99
C TRP A 165 10.54 0.42 -14.35
N GLU A 166 11.43 0.44 -15.34
CA GLU A 166 11.13 0.16 -16.76
C GLU A 166 11.64 -1.21 -17.23
N GLU A 167 12.52 -1.89 -16.50
CA GLU A 167 12.96 -3.24 -16.87
C GLU A 167 11.88 -4.29 -16.57
N SER A 168 11.66 -5.17 -17.56
CA SER A 168 10.81 -6.34 -17.47
C SER A 168 11.08 -7.10 -16.16
N TYR A 169 10.01 -7.39 -15.43
CA TYR A 169 9.90 -8.09 -14.14
C TYR A 169 10.58 -9.49 -14.02
N ALA A 170 11.46 -9.86 -14.95
CA ALA A 170 12.03 -11.19 -15.10
C ALA A 170 13.13 -11.52 -14.07
N SER A 171 14.05 -10.60 -13.75
CA SER A 171 15.23 -10.95 -12.91
C SER A 171 14.90 -11.18 -11.42
N SER A 172 13.82 -10.61 -10.90
CA SER A 172 13.47 -10.72 -9.46
C SER A 172 12.62 -11.94 -9.08
N HIS A 173 12.25 -12.79 -10.04
CA HIS A 173 11.45 -13.99 -9.76
C HIS A 173 12.23 -15.13 -9.12
N GLU A 174 13.55 -15.14 -9.25
CA GLU A 174 14.39 -16.14 -8.58
C GLU A 174 14.56 -15.85 -7.07
N LEU A 175 14.24 -14.63 -6.60
CA LEU A 175 14.42 -14.23 -5.19
C LEU A 175 13.12 -13.96 -4.40
N GLY A 176 11.95 -14.04 -5.04
CA GLY A 176 10.65 -14.03 -4.34
C GLY A 176 10.22 -12.70 -3.66
N PHE A 177 10.79 -11.55 -4.03
CA PHE A 177 10.50 -10.29 -3.32
C PHE A 177 9.19 -9.60 -3.76
N THR A 178 8.37 -9.18 -2.79
CA THR A 178 7.26 -8.25 -3.01
C THR A 178 7.77 -6.86 -3.41
N TYR A 179 6.92 -6.01 -4.01
CA TYR A 179 7.26 -4.62 -4.34
C TYR A 179 7.78 -3.82 -3.13
N ARG A 180 7.10 -3.93 -1.99
CA ARG A 180 7.56 -3.31 -0.73
C ARG A 180 8.90 -3.89 -0.26
N GLY A 181 9.13 -5.19 -0.47
CA GLY A 181 10.41 -5.85 -0.24
C GLY A 181 11.54 -5.25 -1.08
N ARG A 182 11.33 -5.08 -2.39
CA ARG A 182 12.33 -4.47 -3.30
C ARG A 182 12.68 -3.04 -2.90
N LEU A 183 11.69 -2.20 -2.61
CA LEU A 183 11.95 -0.82 -2.14
C LEU A 183 12.72 -0.80 -0.82
N ARG A 184 12.43 -1.74 0.09
CA ARG A 184 13.16 -1.88 1.34
C ARG A 184 14.60 -2.32 1.10
N ILE A 185 14.84 -3.30 0.22
CA ILE A 185 16.18 -3.78 -0.13
C ILE A 185 16.98 -2.66 -0.78
N TYR A 186 16.39 -1.96 -1.75
CA TYR A 186 16.98 -0.80 -2.38
C TYR A 186 17.38 0.28 -1.37
N SER A 187 16.44 0.74 -0.53
CA SER A 187 16.72 1.80 0.44
C SER A 187 17.70 1.36 1.52
N SER A 188 17.67 0.09 1.93
CA SER A 188 18.55 -0.42 2.99
C SER A 188 19.96 -0.65 2.43
N GLY A 189 20.08 -1.29 1.27
CA GLY A 189 21.33 -1.54 0.58
C GLY A 189 22.07 -0.25 0.28
N MET A 190 21.41 0.73 -0.34
CA MET A 190 22.05 2.00 -0.66
C MET A 190 22.65 2.71 0.56
N LYS A 191 21.94 2.75 1.69
CA LYS A 191 22.46 3.36 2.93
C LYS A 191 23.59 2.53 3.52
N PHE A 192 23.44 1.22 3.48
CA PHE A 192 24.38 0.28 4.07
C PHE A 192 25.74 0.36 3.40
N PHE A 193 25.79 0.23 2.07
CA PHE A 193 27.07 0.26 1.34
C PHE A 193 27.76 1.61 1.50
N LEU A 194 27.05 2.73 1.41
CA LEU A 194 27.64 4.06 1.59
C LEU A 194 28.30 4.27 2.97
N THR A 195 27.93 3.46 3.96
CA THR A 195 28.49 3.48 5.32
C THR A 195 29.62 2.50 5.57
N SER A 196 29.93 1.61 4.62
CA SER A 196 30.97 0.60 4.75
C SER A 196 32.02 0.74 3.67
N ASP A 197 33.20 0.17 3.90
CA ASP A 197 34.25 0.04 2.88
C ASP A 197 33.97 -1.09 1.87
N TRP A 198 32.69 -1.43 1.64
CA TRP A 198 32.28 -2.52 0.76
C TRP A 198 32.01 -1.99 -0.66
N TYR A 199 33.09 -1.70 -1.39
CA TYR A 199 33.01 -1.16 -2.74
C TYR A 199 32.73 -2.27 -3.76
N GLU A 200 33.37 -3.41 -3.58
CA GLU A 200 33.28 -4.60 -4.42
C GLU A 200 32.75 -5.81 -3.64
N PRO A 201 32.17 -6.83 -4.31
CA PRO A 201 31.62 -7.99 -3.61
C PRO A 201 32.62 -8.68 -2.67
N LYS A 202 33.89 -8.74 -3.06
CA LYS A 202 34.97 -9.32 -2.24
C LYS A 202 35.31 -8.54 -0.96
N ASP A 203 34.90 -7.27 -0.87
CA ASP A 203 35.15 -6.44 0.32
C ASP A 203 34.19 -6.78 1.47
N ILE A 204 33.09 -7.48 1.17
CA ILE A 204 32.04 -7.84 2.13
C ILE A 204 32.57 -8.89 3.11
N LYS A 205 32.33 -8.66 4.41
CA LYS A 205 32.79 -9.53 5.50
C LYS A 205 31.67 -9.84 6.48
N VAL A 206 31.62 -11.08 6.96
CA VAL A 206 30.59 -11.56 7.90
C VAL A 206 30.72 -10.85 9.26
N GLU A 207 31.94 -10.54 9.69
CA GLU A 207 32.21 -9.84 10.96
C GLU A 207 31.56 -8.45 10.96
N ASP A 208 31.67 -7.73 9.85
CA ASP A 208 31.10 -6.39 9.69
C ASP A 208 29.56 -6.44 9.60
N MET A 209 29.00 -7.47 8.94
CA MET A 209 27.55 -7.74 8.98
C MET A 209 27.04 -7.93 10.42
N ASN A 210 27.79 -8.69 11.23
CA ASN A 210 27.44 -8.95 12.63
C ASN A 210 27.60 -7.70 13.50
N ARG A 211 28.64 -6.88 13.27
CA ARG A 211 28.81 -5.57 13.94
C ARG A 211 27.61 -4.65 13.70
N TRP A 212 27.11 -4.61 12.47
CA TRP A 212 25.90 -3.84 12.12
C TRP A 212 24.63 -4.34 12.82
N LYS A 213 24.42 -5.66 12.93
CA LYS A 213 23.29 -6.22 13.67
C LYS A 213 23.28 -5.78 15.14
N THR A 214 24.46 -5.60 15.73
CA THR A 214 24.63 -5.17 17.12
C THR A 214 24.48 -3.65 17.28
N SER A 215 25.00 -2.84 16.36
CA SER A 215 25.01 -1.36 16.47
C SER A 215 23.67 -0.69 16.16
N VAL A 216 22.86 -1.25 15.26
CA VAL A 216 21.54 -0.69 14.88
C VAL A 216 20.56 -0.69 16.05
N LYS A 217 20.72 -1.59 17.02
CA LYS A 217 19.95 -1.59 18.27
C LYS A 217 20.24 -0.39 19.18
N GLN A 218 21.44 0.20 19.08
CA GLN A 218 21.90 1.26 19.99
C GLN A 218 21.79 2.67 19.39
N VAL A 219 22.03 2.85 18.08
CA VAL A 219 22.17 4.18 17.47
C VAL A 219 20.83 4.81 17.07
N ALA A 220 19.77 4.02 16.84
CA ALA A 220 18.55 4.53 16.22
C ALA A 220 17.39 4.88 17.18
N GLY A 221 17.43 4.50 18.47
CA GLY A 221 16.33 4.78 19.44
C GLY A 221 14.92 4.33 18.99
N ILE A 222 14.84 3.55 17.92
CA ILE A 222 13.65 3.11 17.22
C ILE A 222 13.85 1.61 17.02
N SER A 223 12.83 0.82 17.32
CA SER A 223 12.76 -0.59 16.93
C SER A 223 12.76 -0.69 15.39
N SER A 224 13.93 -0.57 14.75
CA SER A 224 14.02 -0.68 13.31
C SER A 224 13.84 -2.14 12.92
N ASN A 225 12.97 -2.40 11.93
CA ASN A 225 12.88 -3.71 11.30
C ASN A 225 14.27 -4.17 10.84
N GLU A 226 14.62 -5.44 11.05
CA GLU A 226 15.94 -6.01 10.76
C GLU A 226 16.49 -5.66 9.36
N ILE A 227 17.80 -5.42 9.23
CA ILE A 227 18.44 -5.17 7.93
C ILE A 227 18.35 -6.45 7.08
N PRO A 228 17.83 -6.39 5.83
CA PRO A 228 17.60 -7.58 5.00
C PRO A 228 18.89 -8.08 4.33
N PHE A 229 19.89 -8.45 5.13
CA PHE A 229 21.22 -8.87 4.66
C PHE A 229 21.18 -9.99 3.63
N ARG A 230 20.40 -11.05 3.87
CA ARG A 230 20.23 -12.16 2.92
C ARG A 230 19.82 -11.67 1.55
N SER A 231 18.80 -10.82 1.51
CA SER A 231 18.27 -10.28 0.26
C SER A 231 19.28 -9.38 -0.46
N MET A 232 20.09 -8.64 0.30
CA MET A 232 21.15 -7.80 -0.26
C MET A 232 22.29 -8.64 -0.86
N ILE A 233 22.78 -9.63 -0.12
CA ILE A 233 23.86 -10.50 -0.60
C ILE A 233 23.40 -11.36 -1.78
N ALA A 234 22.16 -11.87 -1.74
CA ALA A 234 21.60 -12.61 -2.87
C ALA A 234 21.48 -11.76 -4.14
N GLN A 235 21.12 -10.47 -4.02
CA GLN A 235 21.11 -9.55 -5.15
C GLN A 235 22.52 -9.35 -5.73
N ILE A 236 23.53 -9.15 -4.88
CA ILE A 236 24.91 -8.97 -5.33
C ILE A 236 25.43 -10.25 -6.00
N ASN A 237 25.14 -11.42 -5.42
CA ASN A 237 25.54 -12.71 -6.00
C ASN A 237 24.89 -12.96 -7.37
N GLN A 238 23.66 -12.47 -7.57
CA GLN A 238 22.97 -12.56 -8.84
C GLN A 238 23.63 -11.67 -9.90
N ASP A 239 23.98 -10.42 -9.55
CA ASP A 239 24.61 -9.47 -10.46
C ASP A 239 26.10 -9.80 -10.73
N TYR A 240 26.77 -10.41 -9.75
CA TYR A 240 28.20 -10.74 -9.77
C TYR A 240 28.46 -12.17 -9.24
N PRO A 241 28.08 -13.21 -9.99
CA PRO A 241 28.24 -14.60 -9.55
C PRO A 241 29.72 -14.97 -9.33
N GLY A 242 30.04 -15.58 -8.19
CA GLY A 242 31.39 -16.06 -7.88
C GLY A 242 32.37 -15.01 -7.32
N GLU A 243 31.98 -13.73 -7.29
CA GLU A 243 32.81 -12.64 -6.74
C GLU A 243 32.70 -12.50 -5.21
N LEU A 244 31.70 -13.12 -4.60
CA LEU A 244 31.50 -13.13 -3.15
C LEU A 244 32.27 -14.28 -2.49
N HIS A 245 32.91 -14.00 -1.35
CA HIS A 245 33.55 -15.05 -0.56
C HIS A 245 32.50 -16.06 -0.06
N GLU A 246 32.81 -17.36 -0.13
CA GLU A 246 31.87 -18.44 0.22
C GLU A 246 31.32 -18.31 1.65
N VAL A 247 32.20 -17.97 2.61
CA VAL A 247 31.83 -17.65 4.00
C VAL A 247 30.79 -16.52 4.11
N VAL A 248 30.79 -15.54 3.20
CA VAL A 248 29.76 -14.47 3.17
C VAL A 248 28.45 -14.99 2.63
N LEU A 249 28.49 -15.83 1.58
CA LEU A 249 27.30 -16.49 1.07
C LEU A 249 26.67 -17.36 2.16
N GLU A 250 27.47 -18.15 2.88
CA GLU A 250 27.05 -18.95 4.03
C GLU A 250 26.55 -18.09 5.20
N GLY A 251 27.29 -17.07 5.62
CA GLY A 251 26.91 -16.16 6.71
C GLY A 251 25.71 -15.25 6.39
N SER A 252 25.38 -15.07 5.11
CA SER A 252 24.20 -14.36 4.63
C SER A 252 22.96 -15.24 4.51
N ARG A 253 23.11 -16.58 4.49
CA ARG A 253 22.01 -17.54 4.60
C ARG A 253 21.45 -17.42 6.02
N ASP A 254 20.53 -16.46 6.19
CA ASP A 254 19.77 -16.14 7.40
C ASP A 254 20.23 -16.82 8.70
N ASN A 255 21.24 -16.26 9.37
CA ASN A 255 21.45 -16.54 10.80
C ASN A 255 20.20 -16.19 11.63
N SER A 256 19.23 -15.42 11.12
CA SER A 256 17.93 -15.23 11.79
C SER A 256 17.12 -16.53 11.83
N GLN A 257 17.19 -17.35 10.79
CA GLN A 257 16.54 -18.66 10.73
C GLN A 257 17.31 -19.67 11.55
N GLN A 258 18.64 -19.66 11.51
CA GLN A 258 19.45 -20.51 12.38
C GLN A 258 19.32 -20.10 13.85
N LEU A 259 19.24 -18.81 14.18
CA LEU A 259 18.95 -18.30 15.52
C LEU A 259 17.54 -18.66 15.95
N ASN A 260 16.52 -18.51 15.09
CA ASN A 260 15.14 -18.89 15.41
C ASN A 260 14.97 -20.40 15.53
N ARG A 261 15.67 -21.18 14.68
CA ARG A 261 15.74 -22.65 14.72
C ARG A 261 16.42 -23.11 15.99
N GLN A 262 17.61 -22.60 16.28
CA GLN A 262 18.36 -22.91 17.50
C GLN A 262 17.58 -22.50 18.73
N TRP A 263 17.00 -21.30 18.73
CA TRP A 263 16.17 -20.81 19.82
C TRP A 263 14.91 -21.66 20.03
N LEU A 264 14.22 -22.07 18.95
CA LEU A 264 13.06 -22.95 19.03
C LEU A 264 13.47 -24.32 19.57
N ALA A 265 14.62 -24.83 19.12
CA ALA A 265 15.22 -26.05 19.65
C ALA A 265 15.53 -25.90 21.14
N ASP A 266 16.25 -24.85 21.56
CA ASP A 266 16.60 -24.56 22.96
C ASP A 266 15.34 -24.47 23.83
N CYS A 267 14.28 -23.85 23.32
CA CYS A 267 13.00 -23.75 24.01
C CYS A 267 12.33 -25.11 24.19
N ILE A 268 12.23 -25.92 23.13
CA ILE A 268 11.65 -27.26 23.19
C ILE A 268 12.49 -28.16 24.11
N HIS A 269 13.82 -28.13 23.98
CA HIS A 269 14.74 -28.84 24.85
C HIS A 269 14.59 -28.40 26.30
N ALA A 270 14.49 -27.10 26.59
CA ALA A 270 14.28 -26.59 27.95
C ALA A 270 12.93 -27.06 28.54
N VAL A 271 11.87 -27.11 27.74
CA VAL A 271 10.57 -27.66 28.16
C VAL A 271 10.73 -29.13 28.53
N VAL A 272 11.30 -29.93 27.64
CA VAL A 272 11.45 -31.38 27.87
C VAL A 272 12.37 -31.62 29.06
N ALA A 273 13.55 -31.01 29.10
CA ALA A 273 14.54 -31.20 30.16
C ALA A 273 14.04 -30.80 31.56
N LYS A 274 13.16 -29.80 31.66
CA LYS A 274 12.60 -29.34 32.93
C LYS A 274 11.54 -30.31 33.51
N TYR A 275 10.89 -31.13 32.68
CA TYR A 275 9.67 -31.85 33.06
C TYR A 275 9.72 -33.39 32.90
N VAL A 276 10.89 -33.98 32.62
CA VAL A 276 11.08 -35.44 32.76
C VAL A 276 11.35 -35.80 34.23
N PRO A 277 10.62 -36.71 34.90
CA PRO A 277 9.24 -37.17 34.73
C PRO A 277 8.44 -37.03 36.04
N ASP A 278 8.24 -35.82 36.57
CA ASP A 278 7.63 -35.67 37.91
C ASP A 278 6.70 -34.46 38.11
N SER A 279 6.21 -33.76 37.07
CA SER A 279 5.40 -32.56 37.33
C SER A 279 4.21 -32.23 36.43
N CYS A 280 3.20 -31.75 37.15
CA CYS A 280 1.94 -31.08 36.88
C CYS A 280 1.66 -30.61 35.44
N THR A 281 0.47 -30.99 34.94
CA THR A 281 -0.08 -30.71 33.61
C THR A 281 -0.23 -29.23 33.27
N ASP A 282 -0.52 -28.38 34.25
CA ASP A 282 -0.79 -26.95 34.03
C ASP A 282 0.47 -26.15 33.62
N GLU A 283 1.66 -26.55 34.10
CA GLU A 283 2.93 -25.86 33.83
C GLU A 283 3.49 -26.17 32.43
N VAL A 284 3.27 -27.40 31.95
CA VAL A 284 3.67 -27.82 30.59
C VAL A 284 2.89 -27.04 29.53
N HIS A 285 1.59 -26.80 29.77
CA HIS A 285 0.78 -25.93 28.90
C HIS A 285 1.34 -24.50 28.86
N ASP A 286 1.59 -23.89 30.03
CA ASP A 286 2.07 -22.51 30.15
C ASP A 286 3.42 -22.31 29.45
N LEU A 287 4.34 -23.26 29.65
CA LEU A 287 5.66 -23.18 29.06
C LEU A 287 5.62 -23.35 27.53
N MET A 288 4.86 -24.32 27.00
CA MET A 288 4.70 -24.50 25.56
C MET A 288 4.03 -23.31 24.88
N VAL A 289 3.04 -22.70 25.55
CA VAL A 289 2.37 -21.49 25.04
C VAL A 289 3.31 -20.30 25.06
N LYS A 290 4.12 -20.13 26.12
CA LYS A 290 5.18 -19.10 26.15
C LYS A 290 6.14 -19.28 24.99
N VAL A 291 6.61 -20.50 24.72
CA VAL A 291 7.47 -20.80 23.56
C VAL A 291 6.83 -20.36 22.24
N LEU A 292 5.53 -20.60 22.07
CA LEU A 292 4.81 -20.27 20.84
C LEU A 292 4.36 -18.79 20.73
N GLN A 293 4.34 -18.03 21.83
CA GLN A 293 3.93 -16.63 21.89
C GLN A 293 5.09 -15.61 21.87
N LEU A 294 6.34 -16.06 21.81
CA LEU A 294 7.51 -15.18 21.89
C LEU A 294 7.65 -14.31 20.63
N LYS A 295 7.96 -13.01 20.84
CA LYS A 295 7.84 -11.91 19.87
C LYS A 295 8.59 -12.10 18.54
N SER A 296 9.54 -13.03 18.46
CA SER A 296 10.36 -13.29 17.28
C SER A 296 9.64 -14.11 16.21
N LEU A 297 8.66 -14.95 16.57
CA LEU A 297 7.95 -15.82 15.62
C LEU A 297 6.49 -15.43 15.50
N ARG A 298 5.97 -15.43 14.26
CA ARG A 298 4.55 -15.21 14.00
C ARG A 298 3.91 -16.53 13.60
N TRP A 299 2.63 -16.69 13.91
CA TRP A 299 1.85 -17.87 13.53
C TRP A 299 1.93 -18.22 12.04
N ILE A 300 1.99 -17.22 11.17
CA ILE A 300 2.14 -17.42 9.71
C ILE A 300 3.46 -18.11 9.33
N ASP A 301 4.50 -18.01 10.16
CA ASP A 301 5.80 -18.62 9.91
C ASP A 301 5.74 -20.15 10.09
N PHE A 302 4.74 -20.68 10.82
CA PHE A 302 4.44 -22.11 10.89
C PHE A 302 3.51 -22.62 9.76
N GLY A 303 3.13 -21.76 8.81
CA GLY A 303 2.32 -22.16 7.65
C GLY A 303 3.08 -23.09 6.70
N PRO A 304 2.39 -23.82 5.81
CA PRO A 304 2.99 -24.91 5.03
C PRO A 304 4.22 -24.49 4.20
N THR A 305 4.15 -23.30 3.60
CA THR A 305 5.23 -22.74 2.76
C THR A 305 6.44 -22.20 3.53
N ARG A 306 6.36 -22.11 4.86
CA ARG A 306 7.41 -21.51 5.71
C ARG A 306 7.92 -22.45 6.79
N LEU A 307 7.15 -23.47 7.16
CA LEU A 307 7.49 -24.38 8.24
C LEU A 307 8.77 -25.19 7.95
N GLY A 308 9.01 -25.54 6.69
CA GLY A 308 10.23 -26.23 6.27
C GLY A 308 11.53 -25.47 6.59
N MET A 309 11.44 -24.16 6.87
CA MET A 309 12.60 -23.33 7.22
C MET A 309 13.15 -23.59 8.63
N PHE A 310 12.39 -24.28 9.50
CA PHE A 310 12.79 -24.56 10.88
C PHE A 310 13.43 -25.94 11.07
N ASP A 311 13.33 -26.84 10.08
CA ASP A 311 13.78 -28.24 10.20
C ASP A 311 13.26 -28.91 11.49
N LEU A 312 11.94 -28.78 11.67
CA LEU A 312 11.24 -29.26 12.84
C LEU A 312 11.45 -30.76 13.11
N PRO A 313 11.54 -31.67 12.10
CA PRO A 313 11.84 -33.07 12.33
C PRO A 313 13.15 -33.30 13.08
N GLN A 314 14.22 -32.57 12.72
CA GLN A 314 15.51 -32.71 13.39
C GLN A 314 15.47 -32.16 14.82
N ILE A 315 14.78 -31.03 15.05
CA ILE A 315 14.59 -30.47 16.39
C ILE A 315 13.84 -31.48 17.29
N MET A 316 12.75 -32.04 16.78
CA MET A 316 11.93 -33.00 17.53
C MET A 316 12.67 -34.32 17.78
N ALA A 317 13.43 -34.81 16.80
CA ALA A 317 14.26 -35.99 16.97
C ALA A 317 15.31 -35.81 18.09
N GLY A 318 15.83 -34.58 18.26
CA GLY A 318 16.75 -34.23 19.35
C GLY A 318 16.18 -34.43 20.76
N VAL A 319 14.85 -34.42 20.91
CA VAL A 319 14.15 -34.74 22.17
C VAL A 319 13.44 -36.10 22.14
N GLY A 320 13.73 -36.95 21.15
CA GLY A 320 13.17 -38.30 21.05
C GLY A 320 11.77 -38.38 20.43
N ILE A 321 11.35 -37.37 19.68
CA ILE A 321 10.03 -37.31 19.03
C ILE A 321 10.18 -37.43 17.50
N GLU A 322 9.51 -38.40 16.89
CA GLU A 322 9.42 -38.56 15.42
C GLU A 322 8.16 -37.86 14.88
N ILE A 323 8.33 -36.95 13.91
CA ILE A 323 7.21 -36.24 13.28
C ILE A 323 7.29 -36.14 11.75
N SER A 324 8.31 -36.70 11.09
CA SER A 324 8.61 -36.46 9.67
C SER A 324 7.44 -36.88 8.78
N SER A 325 6.91 -38.06 9.07
CA SER A 325 5.73 -38.63 8.41
C SER A 325 4.46 -37.80 8.60
N ALA A 326 4.25 -37.27 9.82
CA ALA A 326 3.12 -36.39 10.11
C ALA A 326 3.26 -35.04 9.39
N LEU A 327 4.45 -34.45 9.45
CA LEU A 327 4.78 -33.19 8.80
C LEU A 327 4.49 -33.28 7.30
N GLU A 328 5.05 -34.28 6.63
CA GLU A 328 4.85 -34.48 5.19
C GLU A 328 3.37 -34.63 4.83
N CYS A 329 2.63 -35.46 5.56
CA CYS A 329 1.21 -35.69 5.31
C CYS A 329 0.37 -34.41 5.47
N TRP A 330 0.52 -33.69 6.59
CA TRP A 330 -0.26 -32.49 6.86
C TRP A 330 0.08 -31.35 5.88
N ILE A 331 1.36 -31.15 5.57
CA ILE A 331 1.79 -30.07 4.67
C ILE A 331 1.26 -30.30 3.25
N ASN A 332 1.38 -31.52 2.72
CA ASN A 332 0.83 -31.87 1.40
C ASN A 332 -0.68 -31.63 1.31
N CYS A 333 -1.42 -31.94 2.38
CA CYS A 333 -2.86 -31.69 2.47
C CYS A 333 -3.20 -30.19 2.48
N GLU A 334 -2.43 -29.40 3.22
CA GLU A 334 -2.60 -27.95 3.32
C GLU A 334 -2.24 -27.23 2.01
N GLU A 335 -1.19 -27.66 1.32
CA GLU A 335 -0.80 -27.13 0.00
C GLU A 335 -1.86 -27.40 -1.06
N CYS A 336 -2.38 -28.63 -1.12
CA CYS A 336 -3.49 -28.98 -2.02
C CYS A 336 -4.71 -28.07 -1.80
N PHE A 337 -5.07 -27.79 -0.54
CA PHE A 337 -6.16 -26.88 -0.21
C PHE A 337 -5.91 -25.44 -0.68
N LEU A 338 -4.68 -24.93 -0.54
CA LEU A 338 -4.33 -23.58 -0.97
C LEU A 338 -4.37 -23.46 -2.50
N ASP A 339 -3.92 -24.50 -3.20
CA ASP A 339 -3.92 -24.56 -4.67
C ASP A 339 -5.34 -24.66 -5.25
N ASP A 340 -6.22 -25.47 -4.65
CA ASP A 340 -7.63 -25.58 -5.06
C ASP A 340 -8.36 -24.23 -4.99
N LYS A 341 -8.08 -23.43 -3.95
CA LYS A 341 -8.84 -22.21 -3.67
C LYS A 341 -8.34 -20.97 -4.41
N GLN A 342 -7.10 -20.97 -4.91
CA GLN A 342 -6.49 -19.87 -5.66
C GLN A 342 -6.71 -18.49 -5.04
N TYR A 343 -6.43 -18.36 -3.73
CA TYR A 343 -6.64 -17.12 -3.00
C TYR A 343 -5.72 -15.99 -3.51
N GLU A 344 -6.28 -14.81 -3.78
CA GLU A 344 -5.48 -13.62 -4.14
C GLU A 344 -4.62 -13.07 -2.98
N ASN A 345 -4.96 -13.45 -1.75
CA ASN A 345 -4.16 -13.22 -0.54
C ASN A 345 -4.43 -14.36 0.44
N ALA A 346 -3.43 -15.22 0.65
CA ALA A 346 -3.52 -16.36 1.54
C ALA A 346 -3.04 -16.06 2.97
N ASP A 347 -2.55 -14.86 3.31
CA ASP A 347 -1.90 -14.58 4.60
C ASP A 347 -2.77 -14.93 5.81
N ALA A 348 -4.07 -14.60 5.74
CA ALA A 348 -5.02 -14.93 6.81
C ALA A 348 -5.23 -16.45 6.95
N HIS A 349 -5.24 -17.17 5.82
CA HIS A 349 -5.36 -18.63 5.79
C HIS A 349 -4.07 -19.30 6.28
N LEU A 350 -2.90 -18.87 5.77
CA LEU A 350 -1.57 -19.32 6.23
C LEU A 350 -1.37 -19.08 7.72
N THR A 351 -1.89 -17.98 8.26
CA THR A 351 -1.88 -17.72 9.71
C THR A 351 -2.73 -18.74 10.48
N GLN A 352 -3.88 -19.19 9.94
CA GLN A 352 -4.68 -20.23 10.61
C GLN A 352 -4.04 -21.61 10.47
N LEU A 353 -3.54 -21.96 9.29
CA LEU A 353 -2.82 -23.22 9.05
C LEU A 353 -1.58 -23.30 9.94
N GLY A 354 -0.82 -22.21 10.07
CA GLY A 354 0.33 -22.18 10.98
C GLY A 354 -0.03 -22.36 12.46
N ARG A 355 -1.21 -21.92 12.90
CA ARG A 355 -1.71 -22.25 14.26
C ARG A 355 -2.07 -23.74 14.40
N LEU A 356 -2.61 -24.35 13.35
CA LEU A 356 -2.88 -25.80 13.32
C LEU A 356 -1.57 -26.59 13.34
N ASN A 357 -0.58 -26.20 12.54
CA ASN A 357 0.74 -26.83 12.52
C ASN A 357 1.46 -26.70 13.86
N ALA A 358 1.42 -25.53 14.52
CA ALA A 358 1.95 -25.40 15.87
C ALA A 358 1.23 -26.33 16.89
N TYR A 359 -0.06 -26.56 16.71
CA TYR A 359 -0.82 -27.48 17.55
C TYR A 359 -0.48 -28.95 17.28
N VAL A 360 -0.56 -29.38 16.02
CA VAL A 360 -0.40 -30.78 15.60
C VAL A 360 1.06 -31.22 15.64
N LEU A 361 1.99 -30.39 15.16
CA LEU A 361 3.38 -30.79 14.93
C LEU A 361 4.32 -30.38 16.06
N ILE A 362 3.87 -29.52 17.00
CA ILE A 362 4.69 -29.06 18.12
C ILE A 362 4.06 -29.42 19.47
N TYR A 363 2.85 -28.92 19.73
CA TYR A 363 2.21 -29.09 21.03
C TYR A 363 1.84 -30.56 21.33
N LEU A 364 1.10 -31.24 20.43
CA LEU A 364 0.66 -32.62 20.68
C LEU A 364 1.82 -33.62 20.86
N PRO A 365 2.89 -33.61 20.03
CA PRO A 365 4.00 -34.54 20.18
C PRO A 365 4.76 -34.34 21.49
N VAL A 366 5.05 -33.09 21.87
CA VAL A 366 5.74 -32.77 23.15
C VAL A 366 4.86 -33.16 24.34
N TRP A 367 3.56 -32.88 24.28
CA TRP A 367 2.63 -33.29 25.35
C TRP A 367 2.64 -34.80 25.56
N ARG A 368 2.62 -35.57 24.48
CA ARG A 368 2.61 -37.05 24.54
C ARG A 368 3.91 -37.61 25.09
N LEU A 369 5.06 -37.02 24.74
CA LEU A 369 6.35 -37.39 25.31
C LEU A 369 6.35 -37.25 26.84
N LEU A 370 5.80 -36.14 27.34
CA LEU A 370 5.72 -35.85 28.78
C LEU A 370 4.61 -36.63 29.50
N ASN A 371 3.65 -37.21 28.76
CA ASN A 371 2.52 -37.95 29.30
C ASN A 371 2.37 -39.32 28.60
N PRO A 372 3.31 -40.27 28.83
CA PRO A 372 3.33 -41.55 28.12
C PRO A 372 2.11 -42.44 28.41
N GLY A 373 1.42 -42.23 29.54
CA GLY A 373 0.17 -42.92 29.88
C GLY A 373 -1.08 -42.40 29.16
N CYS A 374 -0.94 -41.40 28.29
CA CYS A 374 -2.06 -40.82 27.56
C CYS A 374 -2.62 -41.78 26.50
N ASN A 375 -3.90 -42.11 26.60
CA ASN A 375 -4.61 -42.99 25.65
C ASN A 375 -5.13 -42.27 24.39
N VAL A 376 -4.79 -40.99 24.21
CA VAL A 376 -5.22 -40.23 23.02
C VAL A 376 -4.31 -40.56 21.83
N THR A 377 -4.92 -41.01 20.73
CA THR A 377 -4.21 -41.27 19.47
C THR A 377 -3.68 -39.97 18.87
N TYR A 378 -2.36 -39.90 18.63
CA TYR A 378 -1.74 -38.78 17.92
C TYR A 378 -2.24 -38.70 16.47
N PRO A 379 -2.74 -37.55 15.99
CA PRO A 379 -3.25 -37.41 14.64
C PRO A 379 -2.11 -37.22 13.62
N GLN A 380 -1.35 -38.29 13.38
CA GLN A 380 -0.27 -38.33 12.37
C GLN A 380 -0.79 -38.01 10.97
N THR A 381 -2.07 -38.32 10.69
CA THR A 381 -2.76 -38.00 9.45
C THR A 381 -4.08 -37.26 9.73
N PRO A 382 -4.64 -36.53 8.75
CA PRO A 382 -5.96 -35.90 8.88
C PRO A 382 -7.08 -36.88 9.24
N SER A 383 -7.03 -38.13 8.76
CA SER A 383 -8.03 -39.17 9.07
C SER A 383 -8.08 -39.54 10.56
N LEU A 384 -6.97 -39.39 11.27
CA LEU A 384 -6.86 -39.63 12.72
C LEU A 384 -7.25 -38.40 13.55
N PHE A 385 -7.53 -37.25 12.92
CA PHE A 385 -7.91 -36.02 13.60
C PHE A 385 -9.37 -36.07 14.10
N ASN A 386 -9.57 -36.65 15.29
CA ASN A 386 -10.88 -36.77 15.91
C ASN A 386 -11.46 -35.44 16.44
N SER A 387 -12.69 -35.10 16.00
CA SER A 387 -13.47 -33.94 16.46
C SER A 387 -13.61 -33.82 17.99
N ALA A 388 -13.93 -34.93 18.67
CA ALA A 388 -14.26 -34.94 20.09
C ALA A 388 -13.04 -34.83 21.02
N VAL A 389 -11.84 -35.02 20.46
CA VAL A 389 -10.58 -35.02 21.21
C VAL A 389 -9.69 -33.87 20.75
N HIS A 390 -9.43 -33.75 19.45
CA HIS A 390 -8.46 -32.81 18.92
C HIS A 390 -9.05 -31.47 18.51
N TYR A 391 -10.34 -31.36 18.22
CA TYR A 391 -10.96 -30.10 17.80
C TYR A 391 -11.61 -29.37 18.98
N ASP A 392 -12.70 -29.93 19.51
CA ASP A 392 -13.50 -29.32 20.57
C ASP A 392 -13.97 -30.43 21.53
N CYS A 393 -13.32 -30.51 22.70
CA CYS A 393 -13.66 -31.49 23.71
C CYS A 393 -14.62 -30.90 24.75
N LYS A 394 -15.70 -31.64 25.06
CA LYS A 394 -16.73 -31.20 26.04
C LYS A 394 -16.41 -31.55 27.49
N HIS A 395 -15.48 -32.47 27.71
CA HIS A 395 -15.10 -32.93 29.05
C HIS A 395 -13.69 -32.43 29.34
N GLU A 396 -13.59 -31.41 30.19
CA GLU A 396 -12.31 -30.92 30.71
C GLU A 396 -11.70 -31.99 31.62
N SER A 397 -10.49 -32.43 31.29
CA SER A 397 -9.70 -33.36 32.10
C SER A 397 -8.23 -33.02 31.94
N LYS A 398 -7.47 -33.19 33.02
CA LYS A 398 -6.02 -32.98 33.04
C LYS A 398 -5.25 -34.14 32.39
N ASP A 399 -5.90 -35.29 32.16
CA ASP A 399 -5.25 -36.51 31.67
C ASP A 399 -5.18 -36.59 30.13
N ARG A 400 -5.44 -35.49 29.44
CA ARG A 400 -5.42 -35.40 27.97
C ARG A 400 -4.78 -34.09 27.51
N PRO A 401 -4.27 -34.03 26.27
CA PRO A 401 -3.91 -32.75 25.68
C PRO A 401 -5.12 -31.83 25.57
N LEU A 402 -4.86 -30.52 25.56
CA LEU A 402 -5.84 -29.52 25.13
C LEU A 402 -6.30 -29.86 23.72
N SER A 403 -7.59 -29.74 23.46
CA SER A 403 -8.15 -29.67 22.12
C SER A 403 -7.72 -28.36 21.44
N LEU A 404 -7.83 -28.27 20.10
CA LEU A 404 -7.43 -27.08 19.35
C LEU A 404 -8.14 -25.81 19.84
N ILE A 405 -9.43 -25.91 20.18
CA ILE A 405 -10.21 -24.78 20.69
C ILE A 405 -9.73 -24.36 22.10
N GLU A 406 -9.42 -25.32 22.98
CA GLU A 406 -8.84 -25.03 24.30
C GLU A 406 -7.44 -24.43 24.16
N PHE A 407 -6.60 -24.98 23.28
CA PHE A 407 -5.29 -24.44 22.94
C PHE A 407 -5.37 -22.99 22.44
N TYR A 408 -6.38 -22.65 21.63
CA TYR A 408 -6.61 -21.28 21.18
C TYR A 408 -6.96 -20.34 22.33
N ARG A 409 -7.90 -20.75 23.21
CA ARG A 409 -8.27 -19.96 24.38
C ARG A 409 -7.07 -19.74 25.30
N TYR A 410 -6.29 -20.79 25.53
CA TYR A 410 -5.08 -20.75 26.35
C TYR A 410 -4.03 -19.80 25.74
N CYS A 411 -3.84 -19.85 24.42
CA CYS A 411 -2.96 -18.93 23.70
C CYS A 411 -3.53 -17.50 23.53
N ASN A 412 -4.64 -17.16 24.18
CA ASN A 412 -5.37 -15.90 23.99
C ASN A 412 -5.66 -15.58 22.49
N LEU A 413 -5.89 -16.64 21.70
CA LEU A 413 -6.23 -16.54 20.29
C LEU A 413 -7.75 -16.48 20.11
N PRO A 414 -8.23 -15.63 19.18
CA PRO A 414 -9.67 -15.52 18.96
C PRO A 414 -10.20 -16.79 18.28
N VAL A 415 -11.16 -17.44 18.95
CA VAL A 415 -12.00 -18.50 18.36
C VAL A 415 -13.17 -17.82 17.63
N SER A 416 -12.92 -17.38 16.41
CA SER A 416 -13.87 -16.61 15.60
C SER A 416 -14.48 -17.45 14.46
N ALA A 417 -15.65 -17.05 13.95
CA ALA A 417 -16.24 -17.72 12.80
C ALA A 417 -15.29 -17.73 11.57
N PRO A 418 -14.60 -16.63 11.21
CA PRO A 418 -13.64 -16.66 10.10
C PRO A 418 -12.46 -17.61 10.32
N SER A 419 -11.90 -17.67 11.53
CA SER A 419 -10.78 -18.58 11.82
C SER A 419 -11.20 -20.05 11.73
N GLN A 420 -12.39 -20.37 12.24
CA GLN A 420 -12.92 -21.75 12.20
C GLN A 420 -13.43 -22.15 10.81
N LEU A 421 -13.87 -21.18 10.00
CA LEU A 421 -14.26 -21.42 8.61
C LEU A 421 -13.08 -21.93 7.78
N THR A 422 -11.87 -21.40 7.97
CA THR A 422 -10.68 -21.92 7.27
C THR A 422 -10.46 -23.40 7.56
N PHE A 423 -10.54 -23.84 8.82
CA PHE A 423 -10.42 -25.25 9.16
C PHE A 423 -11.53 -26.09 8.57
N ARG A 424 -12.77 -25.60 8.63
CA ARG A 424 -13.89 -26.31 8.02
C ARG A 424 -13.66 -26.52 6.52
N LEU A 425 -13.26 -25.46 5.81
CA LEU A 425 -12.99 -25.50 4.37
C LEU A 425 -11.79 -26.39 4.01
N LEU A 426 -10.74 -26.41 4.85
CA LEU A 426 -9.63 -27.36 4.71
C LEU A 426 -10.17 -28.78 4.76
N PHE A 427 -10.89 -29.16 5.82
CA PHE A 427 -11.41 -30.52 5.94
C PHE A 427 -12.47 -30.87 4.88
N ASP A 428 -13.27 -29.91 4.42
CA ASP A 428 -14.19 -30.11 3.28
C ASP A 428 -13.38 -30.42 2.00
N CYS A 429 -12.24 -29.76 1.79
CA CYS A 429 -11.31 -30.05 0.69
C CYS A 429 -10.69 -31.45 0.82
N LEU A 430 -10.25 -31.85 2.01
CA LEU A 430 -9.66 -33.18 2.23
C LEU A 430 -10.67 -34.31 2.05
N ILE A 431 -11.92 -34.11 2.48
CA ILE A 431 -13.02 -35.06 2.25
C ILE A 431 -13.31 -35.22 0.76
N ALA A 432 -13.21 -34.14 -0.01
CA ALA A 432 -13.39 -34.17 -1.46
C ALA A 432 -12.21 -34.81 -2.22
N ASN A 433 -11.06 -35.00 -1.58
CA ASN A 433 -9.83 -35.54 -2.18
C ASN A 433 -9.30 -36.75 -1.38
N PRO A 434 -10.03 -37.89 -1.37
CA PRO A 434 -9.66 -39.06 -0.57
C PRO A 434 -8.37 -39.74 -1.02
N ASP A 435 -7.93 -39.50 -2.25
CA ASP A 435 -6.70 -40.05 -2.83
C ASP A 435 -5.42 -39.44 -2.24
N LEU A 436 -5.54 -38.31 -1.52
CA LEU A 436 -4.40 -37.72 -0.82
C LEU A 436 -3.92 -38.63 0.33
N PRO A 437 -2.60 -38.77 0.53
CA PRO A 437 -2.04 -39.55 1.64
C PRO A 437 -2.63 -39.12 2.99
N GLY A 438 -3.14 -40.08 3.76
CA GLY A 438 -3.74 -39.81 5.08
C GLY A 438 -5.14 -39.21 5.06
N CYS A 439 -5.77 -39.06 3.88
CA CYS A 439 -7.13 -38.52 3.74
C CYS A 439 -8.24 -39.57 3.61
N VAL A 440 -7.89 -40.86 3.57
CA VAL A 440 -8.88 -41.95 3.54
C VAL A 440 -9.78 -41.89 4.78
N SER A 441 -11.09 -41.78 4.56
CA SER A 441 -12.12 -41.72 5.62
C SER A 441 -12.03 -40.51 6.57
N VAL A 442 -11.46 -39.38 6.12
CA VAL A 442 -11.51 -38.12 6.87
C VAL A 442 -12.96 -37.74 7.18
N LYS A 443 -13.20 -37.26 8.41
CA LYS A 443 -14.50 -36.76 8.86
C LYS A 443 -14.37 -35.30 9.23
N GLN A 444 -15.42 -34.51 8.98
CA GLN A 444 -15.43 -33.07 9.28
C GLN A 444 -15.32 -32.83 10.81
N PRO A 445 -14.20 -32.31 11.34
CA PRO A 445 -14.06 -32.08 12.77
C PRO A 445 -14.82 -30.84 13.24
N VAL A 446 -15.01 -29.85 12.36
CA VAL A 446 -15.70 -28.58 12.67
C VAL A 446 -17.21 -28.75 12.54
N LYS A 447 -17.87 -29.27 13.58
CA LYS A 447 -19.32 -29.52 13.56
C LYS A 447 -20.14 -28.23 13.51
N LYS A 448 -19.74 -27.22 14.28
CA LYS A 448 -20.45 -25.94 14.40
C LYS A 448 -19.46 -24.78 14.39
N LEU A 449 -19.71 -23.78 13.56
CA LEU A 449 -18.94 -22.54 13.58
C LEU A 449 -19.39 -21.68 14.78
N PRO A 450 -18.46 -20.98 15.46
CA PRO A 450 -18.81 -20.01 16.48
C PRO A 450 -19.82 -18.99 15.92
N SER A 451 -20.77 -18.56 16.76
CA SER A 451 -21.62 -17.43 16.39
C SER A 451 -20.73 -16.22 16.12
N SER A 452 -20.80 -15.68 14.91
CA SER A 452 -20.13 -14.43 14.60
C SER A 452 -20.60 -13.38 15.60
N LYS A 453 -19.70 -12.60 16.20
CA LYS A 453 -20.11 -11.38 16.92
C LYS A 453 -21.05 -10.63 15.98
N LYS A 454 -22.30 -10.40 16.41
CA LYS A 454 -23.19 -9.48 15.73
C LYS A 454 -22.55 -8.11 15.92
N TYR A 455 -21.74 -7.71 14.96
CA TYR A 455 -21.37 -6.31 14.86
C TYR A 455 -22.67 -5.55 14.64
N PRO A 456 -22.83 -4.37 15.28
CA PRO A 456 -23.86 -3.42 14.86
C PRO A 456 -23.82 -3.35 13.35
N GLU A 457 -24.98 -3.50 12.72
CA GLU A 457 -25.04 -3.44 11.27
C GLU A 457 -24.43 -2.12 10.84
N VAL A 458 -23.31 -2.17 10.09
CA VAL A 458 -22.68 -0.97 9.57
C VAL A 458 -23.57 -0.47 8.46
N VAL A 459 -24.53 0.35 8.84
CA VAL A 459 -25.48 0.98 7.96
C VAL A 459 -24.69 2.00 7.13
N LYS A 460 -24.55 1.74 5.83
CA LYS A 460 -23.90 2.72 4.96
C LYS A 460 -24.78 3.94 4.80
N ASN A 461 -24.13 5.10 4.82
CA ASN A 461 -24.71 6.35 4.37
C ASN A 461 -25.00 6.28 2.87
N ILE A 462 -26.19 6.73 2.51
CA ILE A 462 -26.71 6.82 1.14
C ILE A 462 -27.10 8.27 0.86
N PHE A 463 -27.24 8.62 -0.42
CA PHE A 463 -27.84 9.89 -0.80
C PHE A 463 -29.31 9.91 -0.36
N PRO A 464 -29.81 11.04 0.18
CA PRO A 464 -31.19 11.17 0.61
C PRO A 464 -32.11 11.58 -0.55
N GLY A 465 -33.26 10.92 -0.69
CA GLY A 465 -34.35 11.32 -1.60
C GLY A 465 -33.89 11.75 -3.00
N GLU A 466 -34.38 12.91 -3.44
CA GLU A 466 -34.10 13.51 -4.76
C GLU A 466 -32.65 13.99 -4.95
N GLN A 467 -31.82 14.06 -3.90
CA GLN A 467 -30.40 14.42 -4.08
C GLN A 467 -29.62 13.36 -4.85
N PHE A 468 -30.07 12.09 -4.84
CA PHE A 468 -29.43 11.03 -5.60
C PHE A 468 -29.52 11.26 -7.12
N PRO A 469 -30.73 11.33 -7.74
CA PRO A 469 -30.85 11.60 -9.17
C PRO A 469 -30.28 12.98 -9.54
N LEU A 470 -30.50 14.00 -8.71
CA LEU A 470 -29.95 15.33 -8.95
C LEU A 470 -28.42 15.35 -8.98
N PHE A 471 -27.76 14.56 -8.14
CA PHE A 471 -26.30 14.42 -8.17
C PHE A 471 -25.81 13.71 -9.45
N VAL A 472 -26.56 12.73 -9.96
CA VAL A 472 -26.24 12.07 -11.25
C VAL A 472 -26.33 13.08 -12.39
N ASP A 473 -27.40 13.87 -12.46
CA ASP A 473 -27.58 14.90 -13.49
C ASP A 473 -26.51 16.00 -13.39
N TYR A 474 -26.15 16.41 -12.17
CA TYR A 474 -25.04 17.33 -11.92
C TYR A 474 -23.71 16.80 -12.46
N LEU A 475 -23.40 15.51 -12.27
CA LEU A 475 -22.19 14.90 -12.81
C LEU A 475 -22.21 14.80 -14.33
N TYR A 476 -23.37 14.57 -14.96
CA TYR A 476 -23.49 14.65 -16.42
C TYR A 476 -23.20 16.05 -16.94
N ALA A 477 -23.72 17.09 -16.29
CA ALA A 477 -23.44 18.47 -16.66
C ALA A 477 -21.93 18.79 -16.54
N ILE A 478 -21.26 18.28 -15.50
CA ILE A 478 -19.80 18.39 -15.36
C ILE A 478 -19.05 17.63 -16.46
N ASP A 479 -19.48 16.42 -16.83
CA ASP A 479 -18.82 15.66 -17.90
C ASP A 479 -18.87 16.41 -19.23
N VAL A 480 -20.02 17.00 -19.55
CA VAL A 480 -20.19 17.84 -20.75
C VAL A 480 -19.25 19.05 -20.71
N PHE A 481 -19.14 19.74 -19.56
CA PHE A 481 -18.18 20.84 -19.41
C PHE A 481 -16.74 20.38 -19.62
N MET A 482 -16.33 19.26 -19.01
CA MET A 482 -14.96 18.72 -19.17
C MET A 482 -14.61 18.45 -20.63
N VAL A 483 -15.59 17.99 -21.44
CA VAL A 483 -15.41 17.81 -22.88
C VAL A 483 -15.34 19.16 -23.61
N ALA A 484 -16.24 20.09 -23.29
CA ALA A 484 -16.32 21.40 -23.95
C ALA A 484 -15.04 22.24 -23.75
N VAL A 485 -14.39 22.14 -22.59
CA VAL A 485 -13.21 22.95 -22.24
C VAL A 485 -11.89 22.22 -22.45
N GLN A 486 -11.87 21.11 -23.20
CA GLN A 486 -10.67 20.31 -23.42
C GLN A 486 -9.53 21.12 -24.06
N ASP A 487 -9.84 22.09 -24.93
CA ASP A 487 -8.84 22.97 -25.55
C ASP A 487 -8.21 23.96 -24.56
N HIS A 488 -8.89 24.26 -23.46
CA HIS A 488 -8.40 25.09 -22.35
C HIS A 488 -7.70 24.27 -21.25
N ALA A 489 -7.41 22.99 -21.49
CA ALA A 489 -6.87 22.08 -20.47
C ALA A 489 -5.56 22.56 -19.82
N ASN A 490 -4.67 23.25 -20.56
CA ASN A 490 -3.43 23.79 -20.01
C ASN A 490 -3.66 24.93 -19.02
N ASP A 491 -4.60 25.82 -19.34
CA ASP A 491 -4.94 26.97 -18.51
C ASP A 491 -5.62 26.49 -17.23
N LEU A 492 -6.60 25.58 -17.37
CA LEU A 492 -7.28 24.97 -16.24
C LEU A 492 -6.31 24.17 -15.35
N TYR A 493 -5.39 23.42 -15.95
CA TYR A 493 -4.33 22.74 -15.21
C TYR A 493 -3.46 23.72 -14.42
N SER A 494 -3.03 24.82 -15.06
CA SER A 494 -2.16 25.82 -14.46
C SER A 494 -2.85 26.54 -13.30
N LEU A 495 -4.14 26.86 -13.46
CA LEU A 495 -4.99 27.42 -12.42
C LEU A 495 -5.10 26.46 -11.22
N CYS A 496 -5.39 25.18 -11.48
CA CYS A 496 -5.45 24.14 -10.44
C CYS A 496 -4.10 23.89 -9.75
N ALA A 497 -2.98 23.94 -10.50
CA ALA A 497 -1.65 23.61 -9.99
C ALA A 497 -0.99 24.74 -9.19
N SER A 498 -1.12 25.99 -9.64
CA SER A 498 -0.52 27.19 -9.04
C SER A 498 -1.04 27.51 -7.63
N ASN A 499 -2.17 26.93 -7.26
CA ASN A 499 -2.91 27.25 -6.05
C ASN A 499 -3.15 26.03 -5.16
N ARG A 500 -2.35 24.96 -5.32
CA ARG A 500 -2.39 23.78 -4.43
C ARG A 500 -2.33 24.17 -2.96
N GLY A 501 -3.42 23.92 -2.23
CA GLY A 501 -3.55 24.24 -0.80
C GLY A 501 -4.37 25.50 -0.50
N ARG A 502 -4.84 26.23 -1.52
CA ARG A 502 -5.93 27.20 -1.41
C ARG A 502 -7.18 26.59 -2.05
N ARG A 503 -8.35 26.90 -1.50
CA ARG A 503 -9.63 26.47 -2.09
C ARG A 503 -9.90 27.36 -3.29
N ILE A 504 -9.84 26.79 -4.49
CA ILE A 504 -10.08 27.50 -5.74
C ILE A 504 -11.44 27.05 -6.26
N VAL A 505 -12.22 28.03 -6.67
CA VAL A 505 -13.41 27.84 -7.45
C VAL A 505 -13.08 28.24 -8.89
N ILE A 506 -13.44 27.37 -9.83
CA ILE A 506 -13.31 27.58 -11.28
C ILE A 506 -14.59 28.25 -11.74
N ASN A 507 -14.48 29.47 -12.27
CA ASN A 507 -15.59 30.13 -12.94
C ASN A 507 -15.75 29.53 -14.33
N THR A 508 -16.89 28.89 -14.61
CA THR A 508 -17.13 28.21 -15.88
C THR A 508 -17.31 29.18 -17.05
N GLU A 509 -17.80 30.40 -16.79
CA GLU A 509 -17.99 31.43 -17.83
C GLU A 509 -16.66 31.85 -18.46
N GLU A 510 -15.57 31.86 -17.69
CA GLU A 510 -14.22 32.21 -18.17
C GLU A 510 -13.70 31.24 -19.25
N PHE A 511 -14.30 30.05 -19.35
CA PHE A 511 -13.97 29.04 -20.35
C PHE A 511 -14.99 28.95 -21.48
N GLY A 512 -15.92 29.93 -21.57
CA GLY A 512 -16.88 30.04 -22.66
C GLY A 512 -18.01 29.01 -22.65
N PHE A 513 -18.16 28.23 -21.58
CA PHE A 513 -19.23 27.24 -21.45
C PHE A 513 -19.72 27.15 -20.00
N VAL A 514 -21.03 27.37 -19.79
CA VAL A 514 -21.66 27.19 -18.47
C VAL A 514 -22.52 25.93 -18.52
N PRO A 515 -22.17 24.88 -17.77
CA PRO A 515 -23.00 23.68 -17.70
C PRO A 515 -24.28 23.96 -16.91
N ILE A 516 -25.37 23.28 -17.27
CA ILE A 516 -26.70 23.48 -16.69
C ILE A 516 -27.29 22.15 -16.19
N VAL A 517 -28.12 22.22 -15.16
CA VAL A 517 -28.90 21.10 -14.63
C VAL A 517 -30.38 21.45 -14.70
N PHE A 518 -31.20 20.51 -15.18
CA PHE A 518 -32.65 20.64 -15.17
C PHE A 518 -33.20 19.98 -13.92
N PHE A 519 -33.91 20.73 -13.08
CA PHE A 519 -34.51 20.21 -11.85
C PHE A 519 -35.84 20.92 -11.58
N GLU A 520 -36.89 20.14 -11.31
CA GLU A 520 -38.25 20.66 -11.04
C GLU A 520 -38.76 21.67 -12.07
N GLY A 521 -38.53 21.39 -13.36
CA GLY A 521 -38.96 22.24 -14.48
C GLY A 521 -38.18 23.56 -14.62
N ARG A 522 -37.09 23.73 -13.86
CA ARG A 522 -36.21 24.92 -13.91
C ARG A 522 -34.82 24.54 -14.39
N VAL A 523 -34.12 25.53 -14.94
CA VAL A 523 -32.73 25.42 -15.36
C VAL A 523 -31.84 26.10 -14.33
N TYR A 524 -30.86 25.36 -13.84
CA TYR A 524 -29.91 25.84 -12.84
C TYR A 524 -28.49 25.81 -13.43
N PRO A 525 -27.82 26.96 -13.60
CA PRO A 525 -26.46 27.01 -14.10
C PRO A 525 -25.46 26.50 -13.04
N ILE A 526 -24.33 25.98 -13.47
CA ILE A 526 -23.20 25.69 -12.60
C ILE A 526 -22.11 26.70 -12.95
N ALA A 527 -22.21 27.92 -12.41
CA ALA A 527 -21.24 28.99 -12.66
C ALA A 527 -19.85 28.69 -12.05
N GLU A 528 -19.82 27.83 -11.03
CA GLU A 528 -18.66 27.62 -10.16
C GLU A 528 -18.41 26.13 -9.90
N LEU A 529 -17.16 25.69 -10.09
CA LEU A 529 -16.73 24.31 -9.83
C LEU A 529 -15.51 24.25 -8.90
N ASP A 530 -15.50 23.33 -7.93
CA ASP A 530 -14.30 23.08 -7.14
C ASP A 530 -13.17 22.50 -8.01
N ALA A 531 -11.95 23.06 -7.91
CA ALA A 531 -10.81 22.60 -8.69
C ALA A 531 -10.45 21.12 -8.45
N GLY A 532 -10.81 20.55 -7.29
CA GLY A 532 -10.61 19.15 -6.94
C GLY A 532 -11.49 18.16 -7.72
N VAL A 533 -12.47 18.65 -8.48
CA VAL A 533 -13.27 17.85 -9.42
C VAL A 533 -12.43 17.40 -10.62
N PHE A 534 -11.44 18.20 -11.03
CA PHE A 534 -10.67 17.94 -12.24
C PHE A 534 -9.47 17.03 -11.97
N THR A 535 -9.29 16.05 -12.84
CA THR A 535 -8.05 15.28 -12.94
C THR A 535 -7.41 15.52 -14.30
N PHE A 536 -6.08 15.47 -14.35
CA PHE A 536 -5.33 15.82 -15.55
C PHE A 536 -4.30 14.75 -15.89
N LEU A 537 -4.15 14.50 -17.19
CA LEU A 537 -3.08 13.72 -17.77
C LEU A 537 -2.04 14.66 -18.36
N LYS A 538 -0.76 14.46 -18.07
CA LYS A 538 0.33 15.20 -18.72
C LYS A 538 1.07 14.30 -19.70
N ILE A 539 1.09 14.71 -20.97
CA ILE A 539 1.85 14.04 -22.02
C ILE A 539 2.82 15.08 -22.61
N GLY A 540 4.12 14.86 -22.39
CA GLY A 540 5.13 15.89 -22.67
C GLY A 540 4.89 17.16 -21.86
N ALA A 541 4.76 18.29 -22.55
CA ALA A 541 4.45 19.59 -21.94
C ALA A 541 2.94 19.90 -21.85
N LYS A 542 2.10 19.19 -22.60
CA LYS A 542 0.66 19.45 -22.71
C LYS A 542 -0.13 18.71 -21.62
N ALA A 543 -1.06 19.42 -21.00
CA ALA A 543 -2.06 18.86 -20.11
C ALA A 543 -3.35 18.53 -20.87
N TYR A 544 -4.00 17.46 -20.45
CA TYR A 544 -5.30 17.03 -20.94
C TYR A 544 -6.21 16.81 -19.73
N ILE A 545 -7.44 17.30 -19.78
CA ILE A 545 -8.46 16.95 -18.79
C ILE A 545 -8.77 15.45 -18.94
N ASN A 546 -8.90 14.75 -17.81
CA ASN A 546 -9.29 13.34 -17.76
C ASN A 546 -10.75 13.23 -17.26
N PRO A 547 -11.73 13.11 -18.19
CA PRO A 547 -13.15 12.99 -17.83
C PRO A 547 -13.45 11.67 -17.12
N GLY A 548 -12.52 10.71 -17.16
CA GLY A 548 -12.62 9.44 -16.45
C GLY A 548 -12.88 9.60 -14.95
N SER A 549 -12.46 10.71 -14.33
CA SER A 549 -12.79 11.00 -12.93
C SER A 549 -14.30 11.19 -12.67
N THR A 550 -15.03 11.79 -13.60
CA THR A 550 -16.48 11.97 -13.51
C THR A 550 -17.22 10.74 -14.02
N ARG A 551 -16.79 10.19 -15.16
CA ARG A 551 -17.38 8.99 -15.78
C ARG A 551 -17.27 7.75 -14.91
N PHE A 552 -16.19 7.63 -14.13
CA PHE A 552 -16.05 6.57 -13.13
C PHE A 552 -17.12 6.65 -12.05
N SER A 553 -17.39 7.85 -11.53
CA SER A 553 -18.46 8.09 -10.54
C SER A 553 -19.83 7.82 -11.13
N LEU A 554 -20.11 8.31 -12.34
CA LEU A 554 -21.35 8.04 -13.07
C LEU A 554 -21.58 6.54 -13.25
N PHE A 555 -20.57 5.80 -13.72
CA PHE A 555 -20.69 4.35 -13.89
C PHE A 555 -21.07 3.65 -12.58
N MET A 556 -20.44 4.01 -11.44
CA MET A 556 -20.80 3.44 -10.14
C MET A 556 -22.23 3.79 -9.71
N LEU A 557 -22.68 5.02 -9.98
CA LEU A 557 -24.00 5.53 -9.62
C LEU A 557 -25.12 4.93 -10.48
N GLU A 558 -24.84 4.63 -11.75
CA GLU A 558 -25.85 4.14 -12.70
C GLU A 558 -25.94 2.61 -12.82
N THR A 559 -24.91 1.88 -12.39
CA THR A 559 -24.87 0.42 -12.61
C THR A 559 -24.70 -0.38 -11.32
N GLY A 560 -24.16 0.22 -10.24
CA GLY A 560 -24.03 -0.44 -8.94
C GLY A 560 -22.90 -1.48 -8.70
N PRO A 561 -21.89 -1.72 -9.58
CA PRO A 561 -20.67 -2.42 -9.20
C PRO A 561 -19.88 -1.72 -8.08
N ARG A 562 -18.86 -2.39 -7.53
CA ARG A 562 -17.93 -1.75 -6.58
C ARG A 562 -16.96 -0.85 -7.35
N GLY A 563 -16.45 0.20 -6.69
CA GLY A 563 -15.38 1.03 -7.26
C GLY A 563 -14.15 0.23 -7.71
N GLN A 564 -13.79 -0.84 -7.00
CA GLN A 564 -12.70 -1.73 -7.41
C GLN A 564 -13.01 -2.49 -8.73
N THR A 565 -14.28 -2.87 -8.97
CA THR A 565 -14.67 -3.46 -10.26
C THR A 565 -14.60 -2.42 -11.37
N ALA A 566 -15.09 -1.20 -11.12
CA ALA A 566 -14.99 -0.08 -12.08
C ALA A 566 -13.53 0.27 -12.42
N GLN A 567 -12.66 0.27 -11.41
CA GLN A 567 -11.22 0.57 -11.54
C GLN A 567 -10.51 -0.38 -12.50
N TRP A 568 -10.91 -1.64 -12.49
CA TRP A 568 -10.32 -2.72 -13.29
C TRP A 568 -11.23 -3.15 -14.43
N LEU A 569 -12.18 -2.30 -14.85
CA LEU A 569 -13.01 -2.56 -16.01
C LEU A 569 -12.13 -2.56 -17.27
N ASP A 570 -12.22 -3.64 -18.05
CA ASP A 570 -11.35 -3.85 -19.21
C ASP A 570 -11.92 -3.18 -20.48
N ALA A 571 -11.09 -2.37 -21.12
CA ALA A 571 -11.44 -1.54 -22.27
C ALA A 571 -11.78 -2.33 -23.54
N ASP A 572 -11.33 -3.59 -23.64
CA ASP A 572 -11.58 -4.45 -24.79
C ASP A 572 -12.78 -5.39 -24.58
N SER A 573 -13.40 -5.36 -23.40
CA SER A 573 -14.42 -6.35 -23.05
C SER A 573 -15.68 -5.83 -22.38
N TYR A 574 -15.73 -4.61 -21.86
CA TYR A 574 -16.91 -4.10 -21.13
C TYR A 574 -18.23 -4.17 -21.92
N ASP A 575 -18.14 -4.07 -23.26
CA ASP A 575 -19.27 -4.05 -24.20
C ASP A 575 -19.55 -5.40 -24.88
N LYS A 576 -18.84 -6.48 -24.53
CA LYS A 576 -19.02 -7.81 -25.17
C LYS A 576 -20.44 -8.36 -25.09
N ALA A 577 -21.18 -7.96 -24.07
CA ALA A 577 -22.56 -8.37 -23.86
C ALA A 577 -23.57 -7.30 -24.32
N ALA A 578 -23.12 -6.14 -24.77
CA ALA A 578 -23.98 -5.00 -25.03
C ALA A 578 -24.84 -5.22 -26.28
N ASP A 579 -26.12 -4.92 -26.16
CA ASP A 579 -26.98 -4.70 -27.32
C ASP A 579 -26.67 -3.31 -27.89
N ARG A 580 -26.21 -3.29 -29.14
CA ARG A 580 -25.85 -2.09 -29.90
C ARG A 580 -26.98 -1.62 -30.83
N ILE A 581 -28.11 -2.34 -30.88
CA ILE A 581 -29.29 -1.96 -31.66
C ILE A 581 -30.06 -0.85 -30.94
N ALA A 582 -30.14 -0.94 -29.61
CA ALA A 582 -30.73 0.09 -28.77
C ALA A 582 -29.90 1.39 -28.80
N SER A 583 -30.52 2.49 -29.22
CA SER A 583 -29.88 3.80 -29.33
C SER A 583 -30.38 4.82 -28.32
N HIS A 584 -31.56 4.60 -27.74
CA HIS A 584 -32.14 5.54 -26.79
C HIS A 584 -31.46 5.40 -25.42
N PRO A 585 -30.99 6.48 -24.77
CA PRO A 585 -30.19 6.40 -23.54
C PRO A 585 -30.84 5.59 -22.40
N MET A 586 -32.17 5.64 -22.29
CA MET A 586 -32.94 4.92 -21.25
C MET A 586 -33.29 3.46 -21.60
N GLN A 587 -32.95 2.97 -22.80
CA GLN A 587 -33.16 1.57 -23.14
C GLN A 587 -32.19 0.67 -22.34
N LEU A 588 -32.60 -0.59 -22.14
CA LEU A 588 -31.77 -1.58 -21.48
C LEU A 588 -30.71 -2.13 -22.45
N THR A 589 -29.56 -2.46 -21.89
CA THR A 589 -28.46 -3.17 -22.54
C THR A 589 -27.75 -4.03 -21.48
N CYS A 590 -26.67 -4.70 -21.83
CA CYS A 590 -25.89 -5.50 -20.90
C CYS A 590 -24.42 -5.05 -20.90
N LEU A 591 -23.77 -5.16 -19.74
CA LEU A 591 -22.35 -4.89 -19.57
C LEU A 591 -21.62 -6.11 -19.05
N TYR A 592 -20.41 -6.32 -19.53
CA TYR A 592 -19.54 -7.41 -19.11
C TYR A 592 -18.53 -6.91 -18.08
N LEU A 593 -18.59 -7.42 -16.86
CA LEU A 593 -17.65 -7.10 -15.79
C LEU A 593 -16.60 -8.20 -15.71
N ASN A 594 -15.38 -7.88 -16.13
CA ASN A 594 -14.23 -8.80 -16.18
C ASN A 594 -13.66 -9.16 -14.80
N THR A 595 -13.99 -8.40 -13.75
CA THR A 595 -13.55 -8.68 -12.37
C THR A 595 -14.69 -8.52 -11.37
N ASP A 596 -14.70 -9.35 -10.32
CA ASP A 596 -15.57 -9.13 -9.17
C ASP A 596 -14.95 -9.68 -7.88
N LYS A 597 -15.37 -9.13 -6.74
CA LYS A 597 -14.93 -9.56 -5.41
C LYS A 597 -15.68 -10.80 -4.88
N VAL A 598 -16.91 -11.02 -5.34
CA VAL A 598 -17.80 -12.09 -4.83
C VAL A 598 -17.71 -13.33 -5.72
N HIS A 599 -17.64 -13.14 -7.02
CA HIS A 599 -17.55 -14.20 -8.00
C HIS A 599 -16.09 -14.52 -8.35
N HIS A 600 -15.84 -15.77 -8.75
CA HIS A 600 -14.52 -16.22 -9.22
C HIS A 600 -14.39 -16.14 -10.75
N THR A 601 -15.46 -15.75 -11.42
CA THR A 601 -15.55 -15.60 -12.88
C THR A 601 -16.14 -14.24 -13.25
N PRO A 602 -15.90 -13.76 -14.47
CA PRO A 602 -16.58 -12.58 -15.01
C PRO A 602 -18.11 -12.72 -14.98
N ILE A 603 -18.81 -11.60 -14.93
CA ILE A 603 -20.28 -11.56 -14.85
C ILE A 603 -20.85 -10.59 -15.85
N ILE A 604 -22.08 -10.87 -16.30
CA ILE A 604 -22.88 -9.96 -17.13
C ILE A 604 -23.93 -9.31 -16.23
N ILE A 605 -24.09 -8.00 -16.35
CA ILE A 605 -25.14 -7.24 -15.67
C ILE A 605 -26.06 -6.58 -16.70
N VAL A 606 -27.32 -6.38 -16.34
CA VAL A 606 -28.22 -5.51 -17.12
C VAL A 606 -27.99 -4.05 -16.70
N SER A 607 -27.94 -3.15 -17.67
CA SER A 607 -27.66 -1.72 -17.51
C SER A 607 -28.52 -0.91 -18.48
N ILE A 608 -28.41 0.41 -18.45
CA ILE A 608 -28.99 1.30 -19.47
C ILE A 608 -27.96 1.70 -20.53
N VAL A 609 -28.43 2.03 -21.73
CA VAL A 609 -27.61 2.48 -22.87
C VAL A 609 -26.80 3.73 -22.54
N ARG A 610 -27.33 4.64 -21.72
CA ARG A 610 -26.61 5.85 -21.25
C ARG A 610 -25.29 5.52 -20.54
N ALA A 611 -25.30 4.48 -19.71
CA ALA A 611 -24.09 4.02 -19.03
C ALA A 611 -23.09 3.42 -20.03
N LEU A 612 -23.57 2.65 -21.02
CA LEU A 612 -22.72 2.13 -22.10
C LEU A 612 -22.08 3.27 -22.91
N GLN A 613 -22.86 4.27 -23.32
CA GLN A 613 -22.38 5.46 -24.02
C GLN A 613 -21.31 6.20 -23.21
N THR A 614 -21.50 6.33 -21.90
CA THR A 614 -20.50 6.92 -20.99
C THR A 614 -19.17 6.16 -21.04
N LEU A 615 -19.21 4.82 -21.09
CA LEU A 615 -18.02 3.97 -21.21
C LEU A 615 -17.39 4.06 -22.61
N ASP A 616 -18.19 4.15 -23.67
CA ASP A 616 -17.72 4.34 -25.05
C ASP A 616 -16.98 5.67 -25.19
N SER A 617 -17.56 6.78 -24.71
CA SER A 617 -16.90 8.08 -24.70
C SER A 617 -15.61 8.08 -23.88
N GLN A 618 -15.54 7.29 -22.81
CA GLN A 618 -14.29 7.08 -22.06
C GLN A 618 -13.25 6.29 -22.88
N ARG A 619 -13.68 5.27 -23.63
CA ARG A 619 -12.83 4.50 -24.54
C ARG A 619 -12.29 5.38 -25.66
N GLU A 620 -13.12 6.24 -26.24
CA GLU A 620 -12.74 7.21 -27.26
C GLU A 620 -11.69 8.20 -26.74
N TRP A 621 -11.92 8.81 -25.58
CA TRP A 621 -10.94 9.68 -24.93
C TRP A 621 -9.61 8.94 -24.70
N ARG A 622 -9.67 7.69 -24.21
CA ARG A 622 -8.48 6.85 -24.01
C ARG A 622 -7.73 6.61 -25.33
N SER A 623 -8.43 6.32 -26.42
CA SER A 623 -7.85 6.14 -27.76
C SER A 623 -7.21 7.44 -28.27
N ALA A 624 -7.85 8.59 -28.05
CA ALA A 624 -7.26 9.89 -28.37
C ALA A 624 -5.98 10.15 -27.55
N MET A 625 -5.93 9.76 -26.28
CA MET A 625 -4.71 9.90 -25.47
C MET A 625 -3.58 9.00 -25.96
N ILE A 626 -3.88 7.79 -26.43
CA ILE A 626 -2.88 6.90 -27.06
C ILE A 626 -2.28 7.59 -28.30
N ALA A 627 -3.14 8.13 -29.18
CA ALA A 627 -2.70 8.88 -30.36
C ALA A 627 -1.85 10.11 -29.99
N ASN A 628 -2.15 10.75 -28.85
CA ASN A 628 -1.39 11.89 -28.33
C ASN A 628 -0.13 11.50 -27.53
N GLY A 629 0.25 10.22 -27.47
CA GLY A 629 1.52 9.76 -26.89
C GLY A 629 1.43 9.12 -25.49
N ALA A 630 0.24 8.83 -24.97
CA ALA A 630 0.07 8.04 -23.74
C ALA A 630 0.30 6.54 -24.01
N THR A 631 1.52 6.16 -24.39
CA THR A 631 1.87 4.78 -24.77
C THR A 631 1.63 3.76 -23.67
N GLY A 632 1.64 4.17 -22.40
CA GLY A 632 1.29 3.29 -21.28
C GLY A 632 -0.14 2.75 -21.36
N PHE A 633 -1.07 3.49 -21.99
CA PHE A 633 -2.46 3.06 -22.09
C PHE A 633 -2.61 1.79 -22.94
N THR A 634 -1.72 1.50 -23.88
CA THR A 634 -1.76 0.24 -24.67
C THR A 634 -1.31 -0.99 -23.88
N LYS A 635 -0.72 -0.80 -22.69
CA LYS A 635 -0.19 -1.88 -21.87
C LYS A 635 -1.27 -2.52 -21.02
N ARG A 636 -1.36 -3.85 -21.06
CA ARG A 636 -2.17 -4.61 -20.10
C ARG A 636 -1.46 -4.66 -18.74
N VAL A 637 -2.17 -4.25 -17.70
CA VAL A 637 -1.69 -4.12 -16.31
C VAL A 637 -2.16 -5.31 -15.48
N MET A 638 -1.29 -5.81 -14.60
CA MET A 638 -1.67 -6.86 -13.64
C MET A 638 -2.69 -6.33 -12.63
N TYR A 639 -3.78 -7.07 -12.43
CA TYR A 639 -4.80 -6.75 -11.43
C TYR A 639 -4.16 -6.54 -10.04
N ASP A 640 -4.38 -5.38 -9.45
CA ASP A 640 -3.81 -4.95 -8.15
C ASP A 640 -2.29 -5.14 -8.06
N ARG A 641 -1.59 -5.08 -9.21
CA ARG A 641 -0.14 -5.32 -9.34
C ARG A 641 0.30 -6.71 -8.85
N LYS A 642 -0.59 -7.69 -8.84
CA LYS A 642 -0.33 -9.08 -8.43
C LYS A 642 -0.10 -9.97 -9.66
N ARG A 643 1.02 -10.69 -9.70
CA ARG A 643 1.40 -11.54 -10.85
C ARG A 643 0.53 -12.78 -11.03
N HIS A 644 0.08 -13.38 -9.92
CA HIS A 644 -0.74 -14.59 -9.91
C HIS A 644 -2.23 -14.28 -9.67
N SER A 645 -2.68 -13.08 -10.06
CA SER A 645 -4.11 -12.79 -10.00
C SER A 645 -4.86 -13.71 -10.95
N LYS A 646 -5.93 -14.35 -10.47
CA LYS A 646 -6.86 -15.14 -11.29
C LYS A 646 -7.49 -14.35 -12.44
N TRP A 647 -7.50 -13.01 -12.35
CA TRP A 647 -8.02 -12.11 -13.38
C TRP A 647 -7.00 -11.79 -14.50
N GLY A 648 -5.74 -12.21 -14.33
CA GLY A 648 -4.69 -11.99 -15.31
C GLY A 648 -4.36 -10.50 -15.54
N ARG A 649 -4.00 -10.18 -16.79
CA ARG A 649 -3.65 -8.82 -17.23
C ARG A 649 -4.84 -8.14 -17.88
N ILE A 650 -5.17 -6.96 -17.37
CA ILE A 650 -6.34 -6.17 -17.76
C ILE A 650 -5.88 -4.94 -18.53
N LEU A 651 -6.63 -4.53 -19.54
CA LEU A 651 -6.42 -3.24 -20.20
C LEU A 651 -7.39 -2.21 -19.58
N PRO A 652 -6.98 -1.37 -18.62
CA PRO A 652 -7.96 -0.59 -17.85
C PRO A 652 -8.63 0.47 -18.72
N LEU A 653 -9.96 0.55 -18.66
CA LEU A 653 -10.76 1.59 -19.35
C LEU A 653 -10.51 2.97 -18.73
N PHE A 654 -10.52 3.04 -17.39
CA PHE A 654 -10.23 4.25 -16.62
C PHE A 654 -8.73 4.38 -16.32
N ALA A 655 -7.89 4.27 -17.37
CA ALA A 655 -6.45 4.46 -17.26
C ALA A 655 -6.11 5.91 -16.86
N ALA A 656 -5.21 6.07 -15.90
CA ALA A 656 -4.86 7.36 -15.30
C ALA A 656 -3.35 7.69 -15.39
N ASP A 657 -2.50 6.69 -15.53
CA ASP A 657 -1.04 6.87 -15.67
C ASP A 657 -0.60 6.67 -17.14
N PRO A 658 -0.09 7.72 -17.81
CA PRO A 658 0.26 7.65 -19.24
C PRO A 658 1.50 6.79 -19.51
N LYS A 659 2.29 6.43 -18.49
CA LYS A 659 3.49 5.60 -18.63
C LYS A 659 3.23 4.12 -18.37
N SER A 660 2.51 3.84 -17.28
CA SER A 660 2.26 2.47 -16.84
C SER A 660 0.94 1.88 -17.34
N GLY A 661 -0.03 2.71 -17.72
CA GLY A 661 -1.40 2.28 -18.04
C GLY A 661 -2.26 2.00 -16.81
N ALA A 662 -1.74 2.22 -15.60
CA ALA A 662 -2.47 1.95 -14.36
C ALA A 662 -3.74 2.81 -14.24
N PRO A 663 -4.84 2.26 -13.68
CA PRO A 663 -6.06 3.02 -13.44
C PRO A 663 -5.93 3.96 -12.23
N PHE A 664 -6.97 4.75 -11.96
CA PHE A 664 -7.07 5.52 -10.71
C PHE A 664 -6.91 4.60 -9.49
N SER A 665 -6.06 4.96 -8.53
CA SER A 665 -5.97 4.27 -7.24
C SER A 665 -7.17 4.56 -6.33
N ASP A 666 -7.34 3.74 -5.28
CA ASP A 666 -8.38 3.94 -4.25
C ASP A 666 -8.36 5.33 -3.63
N ASP A 667 -7.17 5.85 -3.36
CA ASP A 667 -6.98 7.20 -2.83
C ASP A 667 -7.35 8.29 -3.85
N GLN A 668 -7.04 8.07 -5.13
CA GLN A 668 -7.37 9.02 -6.20
C GLN A 668 -8.88 9.15 -6.39
N TYR A 669 -9.62 8.05 -6.50
CA TYR A 669 -11.07 8.14 -6.68
C TYR A 669 -11.80 8.59 -5.41
N ALA A 670 -11.30 8.26 -4.21
CA ALA A 670 -11.86 8.82 -2.99
C ALA A 670 -11.73 10.36 -2.93
N LYS A 671 -10.64 10.90 -3.47
CA LYS A 671 -10.38 12.35 -3.53
C LYS A 671 -11.31 13.05 -4.50
N PHE A 672 -11.36 12.65 -5.78
CA PHE A 672 -12.25 13.32 -6.74
C PHE A 672 -13.73 13.11 -6.39
N TRP A 673 -14.09 11.97 -5.76
CA TRP A 673 -15.45 11.75 -5.25
C TRP A 673 -15.84 12.77 -4.17
N THR A 674 -14.95 13.01 -3.21
CA THR A 674 -15.15 14.04 -2.18
C THR A 674 -15.19 15.43 -2.83
N ALA A 675 -14.32 15.67 -3.82
CA ALA A 675 -14.34 16.73 -4.82
C ALA A 675 -15.75 17.07 -5.32
N GLN A 676 -16.33 16.08 -6.00
CA GLN A 676 -17.61 16.12 -6.67
C GLN A 676 -18.77 16.34 -5.68
N CYS A 677 -18.81 15.60 -4.57
CA CYS A 677 -19.84 15.78 -3.54
C CYS A 677 -19.80 17.19 -2.95
N PHE A 678 -18.60 17.75 -2.77
CA PHE A 678 -18.43 19.07 -2.22
C PHE A 678 -18.85 20.17 -3.19
N SER A 679 -18.43 20.07 -4.45
CA SER A 679 -18.82 20.95 -5.54
C SER A 679 -20.36 20.98 -5.67
N PHE A 680 -21.00 19.81 -5.66
CA PHE A 680 -22.45 19.67 -5.68
C PHE A 680 -23.14 20.32 -4.48
N GLN A 681 -22.63 20.11 -3.27
CA GLN A 681 -23.17 20.75 -2.07
C GLN A 681 -23.08 22.29 -2.13
N GLN A 682 -22.01 22.85 -2.69
CA GLN A 682 -21.93 24.30 -2.88
C GLN A 682 -22.94 24.78 -3.92
N TRP A 683 -23.04 24.07 -5.04
CA TRP A 683 -23.98 24.39 -6.10
C TRP A 683 -25.44 24.40 -5.60
N MET A 684 -25.85 23.40 -4.81
CA MET A 684 -27.20 23.39 -4.20
C MET A 684 -27.44 24.60 -3.29
N ARG A 685 -26.45 24.96 -2.46
CA ARG A 685 -26.56 26.12 -1.56
C ARG A 685 -26.66 27.44 -2.30
N THR A 686 -25.86 27.63 -3.34
CA THR A 686 -25.92 28.83 -4.19
C THR A 686 -27.30 29.01 -4.80
N HIS A 687 -27.96 27.92 -5.17
CA HIS A 687 -29.30 27.93 -5.76
C HIS A 687 -30.44 27.77 -4.76
N GLN A 688 -30.15 27.77 -3.45
CA GLN A 688 -31.12 27.61 -2.36
C GLN A 688 -31.96 26.32 -2.50
N ILE A 689 -31.40 25.28 -3.11
CA ILE A 689 -32.00 23.95 -3.18
C ILE A 689 -31.78 23.28 -1.82
N ALA A 690 -32.84 22.72 -1.25
CA ALA A 690 -32.78 22.07 0.05
C ALA A 690 -31.73 20.92 0.07
N ASP A 691 -30.66 21.10 0.83
CA ASP A 691 -29.56 20.12 0.94
C ASP A 691 -29.51 19.46 2.32
N GLU A 692 -29.20 18.17 2.33
CA GLU A 692 -28.62 17.51 3.48
C GLU A 692 -27.11 17.64 3.34
N VAL A 693 -26.40 17.75 4.46
CA VAL A 693 -24.94 17.83 4.42
C VAL A 693 -24.36 16.54 3.85
N LEU A 694 -23.73 16.64 2.67
CA LEU A 694 -23.03 15.58 1.97
C LEU A 694 -21.53 15.57 2.26
N VAL A 695 -20.93 16.73 2.60
CA VAL A 695 -19.50 16.86 2.87
C VAL A 695 -19.26 17.88 3.98
N ALA A 696 -18.41 17.52 4.95
CA ALA A 696 -18.00 18.38 6.04
C ALA A 696 -16.52 18.21 6.41
N HIS A 697 -15.98 19.16 7.17
CA HIS A 697 -14.66 19.05 7.78
C HIS A 697 -14.78 18.33 9.12
N LEU A 698 -14.34 17.08 9.19
CA LEU A 698 -14.47 16.25 10.39
C LEU A 698 -13.18 16.37 11.22
N PRO A 699 -13.27 16.62 12.54
CA PRO A 699 -12.11 16.73 13.41
C PRO A 699 -11.45 15.39 13.70
N LEU A 700 -10.18 15.44 14.12
CA LEU A 700 -9.42 14.28 14.55
C LEU A 700 -9.95 13.77 15.91
N SER A 701 -10.08 12.45 16.07
CA SER A 701 -10.52 11.84 17.34
C SER A 701 -9.34 11.42 18.22
N CYS A 702 -9.51 11.48 19.54
CA CYS A 702 -8.53 10.95 20.50
C CYS A 702 -8.64 9.43 20.73
N VAL A 703 -9.65 8.76 20.15
CA VAL A 703 -9.87 7.30 20.30
C VAL A 703 -8.92 6.51 19.39
N LYS A 704 -8.21 5.51 19.95
CA LYS A 704 -7.10 4.78 19.31
C LYS A 704 -7.40 4.14 17.93
N ASP A 705 -8.66 3.86 17.61
CA ASP A 705 -9.05 3.11 16.40
C ASP A 705 -9.62 3.96 15.25
N HIS A 706 -9.85 5.27 15.46
CA HIS A 706 -10.40 6.16 14.44
C HIS A 706 -9.56 7.43 14.31
N ARG A 707 -9.01 7.69 13.11
CA ARG A 707 -8.33 8.96 12.86
C ARG A 707 -9.29 10.15 12.99
N PHE A 708 -10.52 10.05 12.48
CA PHE A 708 -11.52 11.13 12.49
C PHE A 708 -12.84 10.61 13.07
N PHE A 709 -13.69 11.51 13.55
CA PHE A 709 -15.06 11.16 13.95
C PHE A 709 -15.84 10.51 12.80
N THR A 710 -16.82 9.69 13.15
CA THR A 710 -17.79 9.15 12.19
C THR A 710 -18.86 10.20 11.86
N TRP A 711 -19.60 9.99 10.77
CA TRP A 711 -20.70 10.89 10.40
C TRP A 711 -21.85 10.87 11.40
N ASP A 712 -22.14 9.71 11.99
CA ASP A 712 -23.19 9.60 13.01
C ASP A 712 -22.79 10.36 14.27
N GLU A 713 -21.53 10.25 14.72
CA GLU A 713 -21.00 11.06 15.83
C GLU A 713 -20.98 12.56 15.51
N TRP A 714 -20.67 12.93 14.26
CA TRP A 714 -20.68 14.32 13.83
C TRP A 714 -22.09 14.92 13.88
N MET A 715 -23.08 14.21 13.33
CA MET A 715 -24.48 14.66 13.31
C MET A 715 -25.13 14.67 14.69
N ALA A 716 -24.69 13.79 15.60
CA ALA A 716 -25.15 13.77 16.99
C ALA A 716 -24.54 14.89 17.86
N GLY A 717 -23.56 15.63 17.32
CA GLY A 717 -22.79 16.63 18.05
C GLY A 717 -21.50 16.06 18.64
N VAL A 718 -20.37 16.61 18.20
CA VAL A 718 -19.05 16.19 18.68
C VAL A 718 -18.81 16.71 20.09
N ARG A 719 -18.51 15.77 21.00
CA ARG A 719 -18.05 16.06 22.35
C ARG A 719 -16.64 16.67 22.33
N PRO A 720 -16.42 17.90 22.85
CA PRO A 720 -15.12 18.57 22.80
C PRO A 720 -13.97 17.78 23.44
N ASP A 721 -14.26 17.05 24.52
CA ASP A 721 -13.27 16.20 25.24
C ASP A 721 -12.77 15.01 24.41
N ARG A 722 -13.47 14.64 23.33
CA ARG A 722 -13.07 13.57 22.41
C ARG A 722 -12.28 14.07 21.21
N VAL A 723 -12.18 15.40 21.04
CA VAL A 723 -11.45 16.02 19.94
C VAL A 723 -9.96 15.99 20.25
N ARG A 724 -9.17 15.48 19.31
CA ARG A 724 -7.72 15.46 19.45
C ARG A 724 -7.15 16.83 19.09
N ILE A 725 -6.56 17.47 20.09
CA ILE A 725 -5.74 18.67 19.93
C ILE A 725 -4.29 18.24 19.80
N ILE A 726 -3.62 18.72 18.76
CA ILE A 726 -2.17 18.61 18.67
C ILE A 726 -1.59 19.83 19.36
N GLN A 727 -0.84 19.58 20.43
CA GLN A 727 -0.18 20.62 21.20
C GLN A 727 1.02 21.15 20.40
N TYR A 728 1.22 22.47 20.40
CA TYR A 728 2.33 23.10 19.68
C TYR A 728 3.70 22.52 20.10
N GLU A 729 3.87 22.24 21.40
CA GLU A 729 5.10 21.66 21.97
C GLU A 729 5.39 20.23 21.48
N GLU A 730 4.36 19.43 21.16
CA GLU A 730 4.51 18.07 20.63
C GLU A 730 5.01 18.06 19.17
N LEU A 731 4.82 19.16 18.44
CA LEU A 731 5.20 19.30 17.03
C LEU A 731 6.70 19.63 16.84
N GLY A 732 7.39 20.06 17.90
CA GLY A 732 8.81 20.44 17.92
C GLY A 732 9.81 19.33 17.56
N LYS A 733 9.36 18.14 17.11
CA LYS A 733 10.22 17.01 16.70
C LYS A 733 9.90 16.43 15.33
N ARG A 734 8.82 16.84 14.64
CA ARG A 734 8.39 16.22 13.36
C ARG A 734 7.76 17.21 12.37
N SER A 735 8.65 17.86 11.61
CA SER A 735 8.53 18.20 10.17
C SER A 735 7.38 19.09 9.65
N LYS A 736 7.82 20.23 9.11
CA LYS A 736 7.19 21.30 8.29
C LYS A 736 6.91 22.59 9.09
N PRO A 737 7.21 23.78 8.52
CA PRO A 737 6.84 25.04 9.15
C PRO A 737 5.32 25.11 9.19
N LEU A 738 4.78 25.07 10.41
CA LEU A 738 3.36 25.30 10.64
C LEU A 738 3.09 26.76 10.32
N ARG A 739 2.08 27.04 9.49
CA ARG A 739 1.58 28.40 9.27
C ARG A 739 0.87 28.98 10.51
N TYR A 740 0.67 28.15 11.54
CA TYR A 740 -0.10 28.47 12.72
C TYR A 740 0.75 28.20 13.97
N LEU A 741 0.88 29.23 14.81
CA LEU A 741 1.60 29.20 16.09
C LEU A 741 0.57 29.04 17.20
N GLY A 742 0.24 27.80 17.53
CA GLY A 742 -0.70 27.46 18.59
C GLY A 742 -1.22 26.04 18.48
N ASP A 743 -1.96 25.63 19.50
CA ASP A 743 -2.66 24.36 19.53
C ASP A 743 -3.76 24.32 18.47
N TYR A 744 -3.87 23.19 17.77
CA TYR A 744 -4.90 23.04 16.74
C TYR A 744 -5.44 21.61 16.67
N CYS A 745 -6.66 21.48 16.17
CA CYS A 745 -7.23 20.20 15.77
C CYS A 745 -7.11 20.04 14.25
N PRO A 746 -6.41 19.01 13.75
CA PRO A 746 -6.48 18.66 12.33
C PRO A 746 -7.91 18.30 11.93
N VAL A 747 -8.38 18.88 10.84
CA VAL A 747 -9.64 18.51 10.20
C VAL A 747 -9.37 17.92 8.82
N ALA A 748 -10.27 17.06 8.35
CA ALA A 748 -10.25 16.59 6.98
C ALA A 748 -11.63 16.74 6.34
N LEU A 749 -11.67 17.17 5.09
CA LEU A 749 -12.88 17.13 4.28
C LEU A 749 -13.25 15.67 4.02
N ARG A 750 -14.45 15.26 4.42
CA ARG A 750 -14.95 13.89 4.28
C ARG A 750 -16.34 13.94 3.69
N ALA A 751 -16.66 13.00 2.79
CA ALA A 751 -18.01 12.83 2.27
C ALA A 751 -18.84 11.89 3.17
N LYS A 752 -20.12 12.20 3.36
CA LYS A 752 -21.16 11.40 4.06
C LYS A 752 -21.36 10.11 3.32
N VAL A 753 -21.63 10.21 2.03
CA VAL A 753 -21.73 9.09 1.11
C VAL A 753 -20.35 8.83 0.53
N THR A 754 -19.78 7.66 0.80
CA THR A 754 -18.49 7.24 0.22
C THR A 754 -18.71 6.66 -1.19
N PRO A 755 -17.66 6.42 -2.01
CA PRO A 755 -17.81 5.68 -3.26
C PRO A 755 -18.52 4.32 -3.08
N HIS A 756 -18.34 3.66 -1.94
CA HIS A 756 -19.04 2.41 -1.61
C HIS A 756 -20.50 2.63 -1.18
N GLY A 757 -20.85 3.84 -0.76
CA GLY A 757 -22.21 4.32 -0.53
C GLY A 757 -22.97 4.65 -1.82
N ALA A 758 -22.28 4.96 -2.93
CA ALA A 758 -22.88 5.15 -4.26
C ALA A 758 -23.71 3.92 -4.67
N ARG A 759 -23.09 2.74 -4.61
CA ARG A 759 -23.76 1.45 -4.83
C ARG A 759 -24.97 1.22 -3.92
N ALA A 760 -24.85 1.59 -2.64
CA ALA A 760 -25.98 1.43 -1.71
C ALA A 760 -27.13 2.39 -2.05
N SER A 761 -26.81 3.59 -2.55
CA SER A 761 -27.79 4.57 -3.02
C SER A 761 -28.51 4.09 -4.27
N PHE A 762 -27.77 3.58 -5.26
CA PHE A 762 -28.35 2.95 -6.46
C PHE A 762 -29.32 1.81 -6.12
N ILE A 763 -28.89 0.87 -5.27
CA ILE A 763 -29.74 -0.25 -4.83
C ILE A 763 -30.97 0.27 -4.09
N THR A 764 -30.80 1.25 -3.19
CA THR A 764 -31.93 1.83 -2.43
C THR A 764 -32.95 2.46 -3.36
N SER A 765 -32.48 3.27 -4.32
CA SER A 765 -33.33 3.94 -5.33
C SER A 765 -34.10 2.91 -6.15
N LEU A 766 -33.43 1.88 -6.69
CA LEU A 766 -34.11 0.85 -7.47
C LEU A 766 -35.04 -0.04 -6.63
N SER A 767 -34.74 -0.25 -5.35
CA SER A 767 -35.59 -1.07 -4.46
C SER A 767 -36.95 -0.44 -4.17
N THR A 768 -37.15 0.84 -4.53
CA THR A 768 -38.48 1.48 -4.46
C THR A 768 -39.44 0.96 -5.52
N VAL A 769 -38.91 0.44 -6.64
CA VAL A 769 -39.68 0.02 -7.83
C VAL A 769 -39.41 -1.41 -8.28
N LEU A 770 -38.26 -2.00 -7.93
CA LEU A 770 -37.83 -3.33 -8.36
C LEU A 770 -37.69 -4.30 -7.19
N CYS A 771 -37.97 -5.57 -7.46
CA CYS A 771 -37.75 -6.65 -6.50
C CYS A 771 -36.24 -7.01 -6.37
N PRO A 772 -35.82 -7.61 -5.25
CA PRO A 772 -34.41 -7.98 -5.02
C PRO A 772 -33.79 -8.90 -6.09
N SER A 773 -34.59 -9.77 -6.71
CA SER A 773 -34.13 -10.65 -7.79
C SER A 773 -33.76 -9.86 -9.06
N ALA A 774 -34.53 -8.82 -9.40
CA ALA A 774 -34.19 -7.90 -10.50
C ALA A 774 -32.91 -7.09 -10.19
N ILE A 775 -32.76 -6.60 -8.95
CA ILE A 775 -31.56 -5.86 -8.52
C ILE A 775 -30.30 -6.74 -8.59
N LYS A 776 -30.41 -8.03 -8.30
CA LYS A 776 -29.33 -8.99 -8.48
C LYS A 776 -28.84 -9.03 -9.93
N VAL A 777 -29.75 -9.01 -10.90
CA VAL A 777 -29.41 -9.01 -12.34
C VAL A 777 -28.75 -7.68 -12.75
N LEU A 778 -29.21 -6.56 -12.21
CA LEU A 778 -28.65 -5.24 -12.50
C LEU A 778 -27.25 -5.01 -11.92
N THR A 779 -26.95 -5.63 -10.76
CA THR A 779 -25.73 -5.32 -10.01
C THR A 779 -24.74 -6.48 -9.90
N GLY A 780 -25.13 -7.68 -10.35
CA GLY A 780 -24.34 -8.91 -10.22
C GLY A 780 -24.25 -9.45 -8.78
N GLN A 781 -25.05 -8.94 -7.85
CA GLN A 781 -24.93 -9.25 -6.42
C GLN A 781 -25.69 -10.50 -5.99
N ARG A 782 -25.33 -11.07 -4.84
CA ARG A 782 -26.19 -12.04 -4.17
C ARG A 782 -27.46 -11.33 -3.69
N GLU A 783 -28.60 -11.99 -3.81
CA GLU A 783 -29.90 -11.46 -3.39
C GLU A 783 -29.92 -11.07 -1.90
N SER A 784 -29.30 -11.88 -1.03
CA SER A 784 -29.13 -11.56 0.39
C SER A 784 -28.34 -10.26 0.65
N THR A 785 -27.49 -9.86 -0.30
CA THR A 785 -26.75 -8.59 -0.22
C THR A 785 -27.62 -7.42 -0.68
N ALA A 786 -28.47 -7.62 -1.69
CA ALA A 786 -29.47 -6.63 -2.10
C ALA A 786 -30.46 -6.33 -0.95
N PHE A 787 -30.94 -7.37 -0.25
CA PHE A 787 -31.79 -7.21 0.94
C PHE A 787 -31.15 -6.35 2.04
N LYS A 788 -29.85 -6.54 2.32
CA LYS A 788 -29.14 -5.73 3.34
C LYS A 788 -29.05 -4.24 2.99
N TYR A 789 -28.99 -3.91 1.71
CA TYR A 789 -28.96 -2.53 1.25
C TYR A 789 -30.35 -1.94 1.02
N ASN A 790 -31.41 -2.76 1.05
CA ASN A 790 -32.77 -2.35 0.76
C ASN A 790 -33.36 -1.53 1.92
N LYS A 791 -32.99 -0.25 1.96
CA LYS A 791 -33.70 0.79 2.72
C LYS A 791 -34.89 1.39 1.95
N GLY A 792 -35.04 1.05 0.66
CA GLY A 792 -36.01 1.69 -0.23
C GLY A 792 -37.45 1.46 0.22
N ARG A 793 -37.72 0.27 0.78
CA ARG A 793 -39.04 -0.06 1.34
C ARG A 793 -39.37 0.79 2.58
N ASP A 794 -38.41 1.04 3.45
CA ASP A 794 -38.60 1.91 4.63
C ASP A 794 -38.76 3.38 4.23
N VAL A 795 -38.02 3.83 3.21
CA VAL A 795 -38.16 5.18 2.63
C VAL A 795 -39.54 5.35 2.02
N LEU A 796 -39.99 4.40 1.20
CA LEU A 796 -41.33 4.40 0.60
C LEU A 796 -42.41 4.36 1.68
N HIS A 797 -42.25 3.52 2.71
CA HIS A 797 -43.21 3.43 3.81
C HIS A 797 -43.29 4.74 4.60
N LYS A 798 -42.16 5.42 4.86
CA LYS A 798 -42.14 6.75 5.49
C LYS A 798 -42.78 7.83 4.61
N ALA A 799 -42.51 7.83 3.31
CA ALA A 799 -43.12 8.75 2.36
C ALA A 799 -44.65 8.56 2.30
N LEU A 800 -45.10 7.31 2.21
CA LEU A 800 -46.53 6.95 2.21
C LEU A 800 -47.21 7.21 3.55
N GLN A 801 -46.51 7.05 4.67
CA GLN A 801 -47.04 7.41 6.00
C GLN A 801 -47.39 8.91 6.09
N GLY A 802 -46.74 9.80 5.34
CA GLY A 802 -47.17 11.20 5.23
C GLY A 802 -48.47 11.35 4.43
N VAL A 803 -48.56 10.66 3.29
CA VAL A 803 -49.68 10.71 2.35
C VAL A 803 -50.99 10.15 2.95
N PHE A 804 -50.91 9.10 3.77
CA PHE A 804 -52.09 8.50 4.40
C PHE A 804 -52.47 9.12 5.75
N ASN A 805 -51.65 10.05 6.29
CA ASN A 805 -51.92 10.74 7.55
C ASN A 805 -52.37 12.19 7.29
N ASN A 806 -53.38 12.43 6.45
CA ASN A 806 -54.19 13.67 6.30
C ASN A 806 -53.59 14.98 6.90
N LYS A 807 -52.34 15.33 6.58
CA LYS A 807 -51.70 16.58 7.04
C LYS A 807 -51.28 17.49 5.90
N ASP A 808 -51.45 17.05 4.65
CA ASP A 808 -51.25 17.85 3.44
C ASP A 808 -52.57 18.06 2.69
N GLU A 809 -53.56 18.69 3.34
CA GLU A 809 -54.77 19.18 2.67
C GLU A 809 -54.54 20.48 1.85
N LYS A 810 -53.29 20.89 1.61
CA LYS A 810 -52.97 22.16 0.91
C LYS A 810 -52.28 22.04 -0.45
N LEU A 811 -52.14 20.84 -1.02
CA LEU A 811 -51.56 20.67 -2.37
C LEU A 811 -52.46 19.89 -3.34
N ALA A 812 -53.75 19.73 -3.03
CA ALA A 812 -54.76 19.15 -3.92
C ALA A 812 -55.55 20.22 -4.73
N CYS A 813 -54.84 21.22 -5.23
CA CYS A 813 -55.24 22.00 -6.40
C CYS A 813 -54.03 21.95 -7.33
N TRP A 814 -54.22 21.92 -8.65
CA TRP A 814 -53.22 21.61 -9.68
C TRP A 814 -53.07 20.09 -9.96
N CYS A 815 -54.20 19.46 -10.31
CA CYS A 815 -54.22 18.42 -11.35
C CYS A 815 -54.36 19.10 -12.72
#